data_AF-A0A954IM14-F1
#
_entry.id   AF-A0A954IM14-F1
#
_cell.length_a   1.000
_cell.length_b   1.000
_cell.length_c   1.000
_cell.angle_alpha   90.00
_cell.angle_beta   90.00
_cell.angle_gamma   90.00
#
_symmetry.space_group_name_H-M   'P 1'
#
loop_
_entity.id
_entity.type
_entity.pdbx_description
1 polymer ?
#
loop_
_entity_poly.entity_id
_entity_poly.type
_entity_poly.pdbx_seq_one_letter_code
_entity_poly.pdbx_strand_id
1 'polypeptide(L)'
;MLISAWLNSLRRHVRSTVSNAPVKRKSASRRPSASTEDLEVRSLLTTLTAVRPNVGEFLVNGETRTVAPQELTLQFALSHDVDVASISDQSITVERSGHDGTFGDGNEVPVSIGYVGLGNEGNEIVLRFAENLPDDHYRIVIHGTGSDVLTFHTRGTAGPGGIPFNNGTDGTFRFNLDLGAQIVAVDPMPVTRVAGNLQQARDQIVLYFNDDKLDPLSAEDTAFYQLIFTNDTVTNADDVEFAPATAVYSSTENTVTLTFSTDLDLLGGAGTYRLRVGTDESIPMAPISSVPFVDQGSSFATANTTILGTISTPGNTSHLVTAAISAQFYAFQFPGNQDEPGHREIEVETHVNGGADTASGVSKISYNFRDIYGTDPQGNILHNQITENEKQRAREIFEFYSNLLGIDFIETPSSGLTIVTGDLRALDPTIPTGPGGVAGLAGGGMAIMDNAETWNDELGGSWFNVAMHEIGHLLGQGHTYDQPVLTIQGSEGSLAAGRNVSVEPDFPGDVDIVHGQFLHRPDSIDIDLYQFDVQEAGLFTAEIMAERLSSSSQLDSVLRLFRQNPDGSHELIAQNDDYFSEDSFLTLNLEPGTYFIGVSSTGNDAYDPTIANTGMNGTSEGTYQLRTNFRPNVNAALKDATGQALDGDSNGEAGGVYNFWFRATSQSNTLIVDKAAAPGGNGSLATPFKNIKDATAVAQPGQIIRIVGNGGADGDISTVDDNLPYEIGFNTSNQILADGSTLEVPHGVTVMIDGGAVLKLRRALIGVGSSTATVDRSAAALQVLGTPGNSVIFTSWSDESIGTDTTTTPTTPQSGDWGGLVFRNVVDREQNRFNYQTAGIFLNYVSNATLLYGGGNVVGDSVLQTINPIHIQGAQPTIVNNTIMFSQDSAMSADPDAFEEITFHSPKYQEGLASSFTSDYTRVGPDIYGNTLIHNSINGLFIRVVTPAGGSTLKMTVPGRFDDTDIVHVIGQNLQIQGTPGGPLRDQTAPDVAIVTVATTGTGTIPAGSYNYRIVFVDRNGFESPASTTTATRTLATSGGMQLTQLPVATGNYVGRRIYRSTASGAGPYTLVAELDKSTTNFTDSGTTLNRTLTAVTFRDQARTDARLAIDPGVVVKLEGARIEAEVGAQIIAEGIEGRQVIFTSKLDDRYGAGGTFDTNDDGGATAPSPGNWGGLYIGHMGSVSLDYALITFAGGIVPLEGNFAGFNAVEIHQAKARIRNTIFESNASGQ
;
A
#
# COMPACT_ATOMS: atom_id res chain seq x y z
N MET A 1 -16.69 6.07 -27.25
CA MET A 1 -16.88 6.77 -28.54
C MET A 1 -18.25 6.36 -29.11
N LEU A 2 -19.34 7.11 -28.87
CA LEU A 2 -20.67 6.92 -29.55
C LEU A 2 -21.72 7.96 -29.07
N ILE A 3 -21.48 9.26 -29.23
CA ILE A 3 -22.53 10.31 -29.11
C ILE A 3 -22.36 11.35 -30.22
N SER A 4 -22.27 10.90 -31.48
CA SER A 4 -22.20 11.79 -32.66
C SER A 4 -23.27 11.51 -33.73
N ALA A 5 -24.09 10.47 -33.54
CA ALA A 5 -25.10 10.07 -34.52
C ALA A 5 -26.50 10.68 -34.30
N TRP A 6 -26.79 11.30 -33.15
CA TRP A 6 -28.15 11.76 -32.82
C TRP A 6 -28.44 13.24 -33.18
N LEU A 7 -27.41 14.09 -33.33
CA LEU A 7 -27.62 15.52 -33.65
C LEU A 7 -27.81 15.86 -35.14
N ASN A 8 -27.53 14.93 -36.07
CA ASN A 8 -27.60 15.21 -37.52
C ASN A 8 -29.01 15.04 -38.14
N SER A 9 -30.01 14.57 -37.38
CA SER A 9 -31.35 14.27 -37.91
C SER A 9 -32.35 15.44 -37.86
N LEU A 10 -32.05 16.57 -37.21
CA LEU A 10 -33.04 17.63 -36.95
C LEU A 10 -32.90 18.90 -37.81
N ARG A 11 -31.97 18.95 -38.78
CA ARG A 11 -31.72 20.13 -39.64
C ARG A 11 -32.19 20.03 -41.09
N ARG A 12 -32.95 19.00 -41.46
CA ARG A 12 -33.57 18.91 -42.79
C ARG A 12 -35.05 18.65 -42.68
N HIS A 13 -35.85 19.68 -42.49
CA HIS A 13 -37.19 19.78 -43.11
C HIS A 13 -37.63 21.24 -43.07
N VAL A 14 -38.26 21.68 -44.16
CA VAL A 14 -38.83 23.02 -44.42
C VAL A 14 -37.92 23.99 -45.18
N ARG A 15 -37.78 23.74 -46.49
CA ARG A 15 -37.69 24.80 -47.53
C ARG A 15 -38.50 24.39 -48.76
N SER A 16 -39.54 25.16 -49.09
CA SER A 16 -39.99 25.52 -50.47
C SER A 16 -41.16 26.51 -50.31
N THR A 17 -41.33 27.63 -51.02
CA THR A 17 -41.40 27.87 -52.48
C THR A 17 -41.35 29.41 -52.73
N VAL A 18 -40.46 29.95 -53.60
CA VAL A 18 -40.59 30.39 -55.03
C VAL A 18 -41.48 31.63 -55.33
N SER A 19 -40.89 32.74 -55.80
CA SER A 19 -41.07 33.32 -57.18
C SER A 19 -40.64 34.80 -57.34
N ASN A 20 -40.15 35.13 -58.55
CA ASN A 20 -39.56 36.39 -59.04
C ASN A 20 -40.58 37.44 -59.54
N ALA A 21 -40.25 38.75 -59.48
CA ALA A 21 -40.20 39.70 -60.64
C ALA A 21 -40.19 41.21 -60.23
N PRO A 22 -39.69 42.16 -61.09
CA PRO A 22 -39.07 43.44 -60.71
C PRO A 22 -39.91 44.71 -61.07
N VAL A 23 -39.47 45.94 -60.69
CA VAL A 23 -39.49 47.20 -61.51
C VAL A 23 -39.07 48.50 -60.75
N LYS A 24 -38.05 49.18 -61.34
CA LYS A 24 -37.66 50.62 -61.52
C LYS A 24 -37.99 51.78 -60.53
N ARG A 25 -36.86 52.42 -60.11
CA ARG A 25 -36.48 53.88 -60.09
C ARG A 25 -37.54 54.99 -59.90
N LYS A 26 -37.34 55.83 -58.86
CA LYS A 26 -37.21 57.30 -58.98
C LYS A 26 -36.53 57.95 -57.76
N SER A 27 -35.97 59.13 -58.01
CA SER A 27 -34.87 59.81 -57.32
C SER A 27 -35.24 60.79 -56.20
N ALA A 28 -34.32 60.89 -55.24
CA ALA A 28 -33.82 62.07 -54.54
C ALA A 28 -34.80 63.04 -53.85
N SER A 29 -34.84 62.97 -52.52
CA SER A 29 -35.12 64.12 -51.65
C SER A 29 -34.21 64.05 -50.41
N ARG A 30 -33.46 65.15 -50.22
CA ARG A 30 -32.71 65.66 -49.06
C ARG A 30 -32.63 64.77 -47.78
N ARG A 31 -31.39 64.43 -47.39
CA ARG A 31 -31.01 64.14 -46.00
C ARG A 31 -31.15 65.40 -45.13
N PRO A 32 -31.75 65.25 -43.94
CA PRO A 32 -31.08 65.69 -42.72
C PRO A 32 -31.02 64.55 -41.69
N SER A 33 -29.83 64.39 -41.11
CA SER A 33 -29.48 63.73 -39.83
C SER A 33 -30.59 62.91 -39.15
N ALA A 34 -30.59 61.60 -39.39
CA ALA A 34 -31.14 60.64 -38.46
C ALA A 34 -29.98 60.16 -37.56
N SER A 35 -30.22 60.21 -36.26
CA SER A 35 -29.36 59.76 -35.18
C SER A 35 -28.59 58.49 -35.52
N THR A 36 -27.26 58.57 -35.42
CA THR A 36 -26.44 57.44 -35.02
C THR A 36 -27.04 56.86 -33.74
N GLU A 37 -27.76 55.74 -33.84
CA GLU A 37 -27.59 54.72 -32.82
C GLU A 37 -26.21 54.14 -33.09
N ASP A 38 -25.26 54.55 -32.26
CA ASP A 38 -23.96 53.92 -32.17
C ASP A 38 -24.23 52.44 -31.86
N LEU A 39 -23.95 51.58 -32.84
CA LEU A 39 -23.60 50.20 -32.54
C LEU A 39 -22.33 50.29 -31.71
N GLU A 40 -22.44 50.19 -30.38
CA GLU A 40 -21.28 50.04 -29.52
C GLU A 40 -20.41 48.94 -30.11
N VAL A 41 -19.16 49.29 -30.40
CA VAL A 41 -18.12 48.32 -30.68
C VAL A 41 -18.15 47.38 -29.48
N ARG A 42 -18.46 46.10 -29.68
CA ARG A 42 -18.14 45.07 -28.69
C ARG A 42 -16.62 45.07 -28.53
N SER A 43 -16.07 45.98 -27.73
CA SER A 43 -14.80 45.75 -27.07
C SER A 43 -15.04 44.54 -26.19
N LEU A 44 -14.60 43.37 -26.66
CA LEU A 44 -14.65 42.13 -25.89
C LEU A 44 -13.89 42.39 -24.59
N LEU A 45 -14.62 42.52 -23.48
CA LEU A 45 -14.04 42.74 -22.16
C LEU A 45 -13.16 41.54 -21.78
N THR A 46 -12.10 41.80 -21.02
CA THR A 46 -11.23 40.81 -20.37
C THR A 46 -11.97 40.20 -19.18
N THR A 47 -13.01 39.41 -19.44
CA THR A 47 -13.88 38.82 -18.41
C THR A 47 -13.63 37.34 -18.20
N LEU A 48 -13.86 36.86 -16.98
CA LEU A 48 -13.97 35.44 -16.65
C LEU A 48 -15.17 34.85 -17.38
N THR A 49 -14.98 33.71 -18.05
CA THR A 49 -16.00 33.03 -18.86
C THR A 49 -16.45 31.71 -18.25
N ALA A 50 -15.54 30.96 -17.61
CA ALA A 50 -15.86 29.71 -16.93
C ALA A 50 -14.84 29.40 -15.83
N VAL A 51 -15.24 28.57 -14.87
CA VAL A 51 -14.37 27.96 -13.86
C VAL A 51 -14.54 26.46 -13.97
N ARG A 52 -13.44 25.73 -14.22
CA ARG A 52 -13.45 24.27 -14.37
C ARG A 52 -12.71 23.64 -13.19
N PRO A 53 -13.36 22.81 -12.37
CA PRO A 53 -12.65 22.02 -11.38
C PRO A 53 -11.86 20.90 -12.07
N ASN A 54 -10.86 20.34 -11.38
CA ASN A 54 -10.19 19.13 -11.88
C ASN A 54 -11.15 17.94 -11.92
N VAL A 55 -12.08 17.84 -10.97
CA VAL A 55 -13.07 16.76 -10.90
C VAL A 55 -14.47 17.30 -11.20
N GLY A 56 -15.16 16.67 -12.15
CA GLY A 56 -16.56 16.94 -12.48
C GLY A 56 -16.81 18.05 -13.50
N GLU A 57 -18.08 18.45 -13.63
CA GLU A 57 -18.52 19.47 -14.60
C GLU A 57 -18.10 20.90 -14.21
N PHE A 58 -18.13 21.83 -15.16
CA PHE A 58 -17.87 23.26 -14.94
C PHE A 58 -18.70 23.83 -13.77
N LEU A 59 -18.08 24.68 -12.96
CA LEU A 59 -18.77 25.35 -11.86
C LEU A 59 -19.68 26.46 -12.38
N VAL A 60 -20.90 26.49 -11.86
CA VAL A 60 -21.83 27.62 -11.98
C VAL A 60 -21.67 28.52 -10.75
N ASN A 61 -21.76 29.84 -10.94
CA ASN A 61 -21.62 30.77 -9.83
C ASN A 61 -22.71 30.55 -8.76
N GLY A 62 -22.29 30.25 -7.53
CA GLY A 62 -23.13 29.90 -6.38
C GLY A 62 -23.51 28.42 -6.29
N GLU A 63 -22.94 27.55 -7.14
CA GLU A 63 -23.14 26.11 -7.10
C GLU A 63 -22.54 25.48 -5.83
N THR A 64 -23.15 24.39 -5.36
CA THR A 64 -22.67 23.58 -4.23
C THR A 64 -22.15 22.24 -4.75
N ARG A 65 -21.01 21.77 -4.24
CA ARG A 65 -20.37 20.50 -4.63
C ARG A 65 -20.09 19.63 -3.40
N THR A 66 -20.18 18.32 -3.59
CA THR A 66 -19.98 17.32 -2.53
C THR A 66 -18.60 16.67 -2.56
N VAL A 67 -17.71 17.17 -3.41
CA VAL A 67 -16.31 16.74 -3.51
C VAL A 67 -15.48 18.00 -3.68
N ALA A 68 -14.44 18.14 -2.86
CA ALA A 68 -13.54 19.28 -2.90
C ALA A 68 -12.65 19.24 -4.16
N PRO A 69 -12.57 20.31 -4.96
CA PRO A 69 -11.59 20.39 -6.03
C PRO A 69 -10.21 20.67 -5.45
N GLN A 70 -9.19 19.94 -5.91
CA GLN A 70 -7.78 20.24 -5.59
C GLN A 70 -7.21 21.30 -6.54
N GLU A 71 -7.83 21.46 -7.71
CA GLU A 71 -7.42 22.40 -8.75
C GLU A 71 -8.65 23.07 -9.39
N LEU A 72 -8.53 24.37 -9.69
CA LEU A 72 -9.48 25.14 -10.50
C LEU A 72 -8.77 25.77 -11.70
N THR A 73 -9.30 25.54 -12.91
CA THR A 73 -8.93 26.27 -14.12
C THR A 73 -9.91 27.43 -14.37
N LEU A 74 -9.42 28.66 -14.29
CA LEU A 74 -10.14 29.88 -14.67
C LEU A 74 -9.97 30.15 -16.17
N GLN A 75 -11.07 30.18 -16.91
CA GLN A 75 -11.06 30.44 -18.36
C GLN A 75 -11.53 31.85 -18.66
N PHE A 76 -10.75 32.60 -19.44
CA PHE A 76 -11.04 33.97 -19.87
C PHE A 76 -11.40 34.05 -21.36
N ALA A 77 -11.87 35.21 -21.80
CA ALA A 77 -12.33 35.42 -23.17
C ALA A 77 -11.26 35.09 -24.24
N LEU A 78 -11.59 34.21 -25.19
CA LEU A 78 -10.75 33.68 -26.28
C LEU A 78 -10.05 34.72 -27.19
N SER A 79 -10.38 36.00 -27.06
CA SER A 79 -9.78 37.08 -27.85
C SER A 79 -8.53 37.68 -27.22
N HIS A 80 -8.22 37.29 -25.99
CA HIS A 80 -7.11 37.78 -25.20
C HIS A 80 -6.32 36.62 -24.60
N ASP A 81 -5.03 36.83 -24.39
CA ASP A 81 -4.17 35.93 -23.62
C ASP A 81 -3.76 36.64 -22.33
N VAL A 82 -3.60 35.90 -21.23
CA VAL A 82 -3.20 36.42 -19.92
C VAL A 82 -1.74 36.86 -19.99
N ASP A 83 -1.44 38.03 -19.42
CA ASP A 83 -0.06 38.44 -19.19
C ASP A 83 0.51 37.65 -18.01
N VAL A 84 1.39 36.69 -18.30
CA VAL A 84 2.01 35.79 -17.33
C VAL A 84 2.72 36.56 -16.20
N ALA A 85 3.27 37.74 -16.48
CA ALA A 85 3.96 38.55 -15.47
C ALA A 85 3.00 39.19 -14.45
N SER A 86 1.69 39.19 -14.74
CA SER A 86 0.65 39.69 -13.83
C SER A 86 -0.04 38.59 -13.02
N ILE A 87 0.34 37.33 -13.20
CA ILE A 87 -0.19 36.19 -12.43
C ILE A 87 0.57 36.09 -11.11
N SER A 88 -0.15 36.19 -10.00
CA SER A 88 0.33 35.94 -8.64
C SER A 88 -0.83 35.53 -7.71
N ASP A 89 -0.48 35.02 -6.54
CA ASP A 89 -1.38 34.73 -5.41
C ASP A 89 -2.06 36.00 -4.83
N GLN A 90 -1.60 37.18 -5.23
CA GLN A 90 -2.21 38.47 -4.92
C GLN A 90 -3.14 38.98 -6.04
N SER A 91 -2.90 38.57 -7.29
CA SER A 91 -3.75 38.96 -8.43
C SER A 91 -5.07 38.18 -8.50
N ILE A 92 -5.07 36.98 -7.91
CA ILE A 92 -6.22 36.10 -7.77
C ILE A 92 -6.15 35.51 -6.36
N THR A 93 -7.13 35.87 -5.54
CA THR A 93 -7.24 35.39 -4.17
C THR A 93 -8.45 34.49 -4.03
N VAL A 94 -8.37 33.53 -3.10
CA VAL A 94 -9.50 32.67 -2.73
C VAL A 94 -9.69 32.82 -1.22
N GLU A 95 -10.93 33.06 -0.83
CA GLU A 95 -11.33 33.26 0.57
C GLU A 95 -12.51 32.36 0.85
N ARG A 96 -12.58 31.84 2.07
CA ARG A 96 -13.75 31.13 2.58
C ARG A 96 -14.46 31.96 3.66
N SER A 97 -15.75 31.73 3.85
CA SER A 97 -16.58 32.54 4.74
C SER A 97 -16.31 32.32 6.24
N GLY A 98 -15.50 31.32 6.59
CA GLY A 98 -15.30 30.98 8.01
C GLY A 98 -16.55 30.36 8.63
N HIS A 99 -17.29 29.58 7.83
CA HIS A 99 -18.51 28.85 8.19
C HIS A 99 -19.74 29.71 8.53
N ASP A 100 -19.74 31.02 8.24
CA ASP A 100 -20.90 31.89 8.48
C ASP A 100 -21.76 32.12 7.22
N GLY A 101 -21.24 31.73 6.04
CA GLY A 101 -21.86 31.89 4.73
C GLY A 101 -21.94 33.33 4.21
N THR A 102 -21.26 34.27 4.86
CA THR A 102 -21.23 35.68 4.50
C THR A 102 -19.84 36.15 4.07
N PHE A 103 -19.80 37.29 3.38
CA PHE A 103 -18.56 37.86 2.87
C PHE A 103 -18.63 39.38 2.94
N GLY A 104 -17.51 40.03 3.27
CA GLY A 104 -17.34 41.46 3.50
C GLY A 104 -17.55 41.92 4.95
N ASP A 105 -17.63 41.02 5.93
CA ASP A 105 -17.82 41.38 7.35
C ASP A 105 -16.50 41.37 8.17
N GLY A 106 -15.41 40.87 7.57
CA GLY A 106 -14.06 40.86 8.13
C GLY A 106 -13.68 39.57 8.87
N ASN A 107 -14.50 38.52 8.78
CA ASN A 107 -14.20 37.21 9.37
C ASN A 107 -13.65 36.19 8.34
N GLU A 108 -13.46 36.60 7.08
CA GLU A 108 -13.11 35.69 6.00
C GLU A 108 -11.72 35.08 6.22
N VAL A 109 -11.61 33.78 5.92
CA VAL A 109 -10.37 33.03 6.07
C VAL A 109 -9.72 32.92 4.67
N PRO A 110 -8.50 33.43 4.47
CA PRO A 110 -7.76 33.24 3.23
C PRO A 110 -7.47 31.75 2.99
N VAL A 111 -7.56 31.32 1.74
CA VAL A 111 -7.19 29.97 1.32
C VAL A 111 -5.78 30.00 0.73
N SER A 112 -4.90 29.15 1.25
CA SER A 112 -3.53 29.02 0.74
C SER A 112 -3.53 28.38 -0.65
N ILE A 113 -3.08 29.14 -1.65
CA ILE A 113 -2.87 28.66 -3.01
C ILE A 113 -1.44 28.13 -3.11
N GLY A 114 -1.29 26.82 -3.35
CA GLY A 114 0.01 26.18 -3.52
C GLY A 114 0.64 26.50 -4.87
N TYR A 115 -0.18 26.65 -5.91
CA TYR A 115 0.28 27.06 -7.24
C TYR A 115 -0.75 27.92 -7.97
N VAL A 116 -0.28 28.98 -8.62
CA VAL A 116 -1.06 29.79 -9.56
C VAL A 116 -0.23 30.06 -10.81
N GLY A 117 -0.74 29.70 -11.98
CA GLY A 117 0.01 29.81 -13.22
C GLY A 117 -0.84 29.73 -14.47
N LEU A 118 -0.21 29.90 -15.64
CA LEU A 118 -0.89 29.79 -16.93
C LEU A 118 -1.35 28.34 -17.16
N GLY A 119 -2.57 28.17 -17.69
CA GLY A 119 -3.09 26.87 -18.11
C GLY A 119 -2.58 26.41 -19.47
N ASN A 120 -3.27 25.41 -20.04
CA ASN A 120 -2.89 24.83 -21.34
C ASN A 120 -3.14 25.80 -22.51
N GLU A 121 -4.15 26.67 -22.40
CA GLU A 121 -4.38 27.76 -23.33
C GLU A 121 -3.92 29.10 -22.76
N GLY A 122 -3.51 30.03 -23.63
CA GLY A 122 -3.05 31.37 -23.23
C GLY A 122 -4.11 32.22 -22.52
N ASN A 123 -5.38 31.82 -22.55
CA ASN A 123 -6.50 32.47 -21.87
C ASN A 123 -6.96 31.70 -20.62
N GLU A 124 -6.15 30.80 -20.07
CA GLU A 124 -6.45 30.00 -18.89
C GLU A 124 -5.46 30.26 -17.77
N ILE A 125 -5.94 30.24 -16.53
CA ILE A 125 -5.11 30.24 -15.32
C ILE A 125 -5.51 29.04 -14.48
N VAL A 126 -4.52 28.30 -13.99
CA VAL A 126 -4.71 27.16 -13.09
C VAL A 126 -4.36 27.59 -11.67
N LEU A 127 -5.24 27.27 -10.73
CA LEU A 127 -5.08 27.42 -9.30
C LEU A 127 -5.05 26.02 -8.68
N ARG A 128 -4.07 25.74 -7.83
CA ARG A 128 -4.03 24.52 -7.01
C ARG A 128 -3.92 24.89 -5.54
N PHE A 129 -4.69 24.24 -4.71
CA PHE A 129 -4.74 24.53 -3.28
C PHE A 129 -3.62 23.80 -2.55
N ALA A 130 -3.01 24.47 -1.56
CA ALA A 130 -1.91 23.89 -0.78
C ALA A 130 -2.38 22.76 0.15
N GLU A 131 -3.67 22.77 0.50
CA GLU A 131 -4.35 21.81 1.36
C GLU A 131 -5.72 21.49 0.76
N ASN A 132 -6.31 20.37 1.17
CA ASN A 132 -7.68 20.03 0.82
C ASN A 132 -8.64 21.12 1.35
N LEU A 133 -9.60 21.51 0.51
CA LEU A 133 -10.58 22.52 0.90
C LEU A 133 -11.61 21.92 1.86
N PRO A 134 -11.81 22.48 3.07
CA PRO A 134 -12.87 22.05 3.97
C PRO A 134 -14.27 22.41 3.42
N ASP A 135 -15.31 21.92 4.07
CA ASP A 135 -16.66 22.42 3.85
C ASP A 135 -16.76 23.92 4.22
N ASP A 136 -17.14 24.75 3.24
CA ASP A 136 -17.41 26.17 3.44
C ASP A 136 -18.03 26.79 2.17
N HIS A 137 -18.40 28.06 2.28
CA HIS A 137 -18.63 28.95 1.16
C HIS A 137 -17.33 29.61 0.71
N TYR A 138 -17.07 29.60 -0.60
CA TYR A 138 -15.85 30.14 -1.21
C TYR A 138 -16.13 31.32 -2.13
N ARG A 139 -15.21 32.28 -2.12
CA ARG A 139 -15.15 33.43 -3.02
C ARG A 139 -13.77 33.49 -3.66
N ILE A 140 -13.74 33.35 -4.98
CA ILE A 140 -12.58 33.69 -5.82
C ILE A 140 -12.70 35.16 -6.18
N VAL A 141 -11.66 35.95 -5.90
CA VAL A 141 -11.55 37.36 -6.27
C VAL A 141 -10.45 37.52 -7.32
N ILE A 142 -10.80 38.12 -8.46
CA ILE A 142 -9.87 38.43 -9.55
C ILE A 142 -9.68 39.94 -9.55
N HIS A 143 -8.48 40.40 -9.26
CA HIS A 143 -8.19 41.82 -9.09
C HIS A 143 -8.03 42.52 -10.44
N GLY A 144 -8.95 43.45 -10.73
CA GLY A 144 -8.88 44.37 -11.86
C GLY A 144 -8.38 45.76 -11.45
N THR A 145 -8.34 46.05 -10.15
CA THR A 145 -7.90 47.32 -9.57
C THR A 145 -6.75 47.13 -8.58
N GLY A 146 -6.06 48.22 -8.20
CA GLY A 146 -4.99 48.18 -7.21
C GLY A 146 -3.57 48.01 -7.79
N SER A 147 -2.64 47.52 -6.98
CA SER A 147 -1.25 47.23 -7.36
C SER A 147 -1.09 45.86 -8.03
N ASP A 148 -1.94 44.90 -7.66
CA ASP A 148 -1.83 43.49 -8.01
C ASP A 148 -2.88 43.12 -9.05
N VAL A 149 -2.93 43.90 -10.14
CA VAL A 149 -3.94 43.76 -11.19
C VAL A 149 -3.58 42.62 -12.14
N LEU A 150 -4.54 41.73 -12.39
CA LEU A 150 -4.43 40.74 -13.47
C LEU A 150 -4.62 41.44 -14.82
N THR A 151 -3.69 41.25 -15.75
CA THR A 151 -3.71 41.92 -17.06
C THR A 151 -3.64 40.96 -18.24
N PHE A 152 -4.02 41.44 -19.41
CA PHE A 152 -4.16 40.64 -20.64
C PHE A 152 -3.56 41.34 -21.86
N HIS A 153 -3.21 40.56 -22.88
CA HIS A 153 -2.87 41.04 -24.22
C HIS A 153 -3.93 40.61 -25.23
N THR A 154 -4.18 41.41 -26.26
CA THR A 154 -5.01 40.92 -27.38
C THR A 154 -4.26 39.80 -28.09
N ARG A 155 -4.94 38.67 -28.32
CA ARG A 155 -4.33 37.47 -28.90
C ARG A 155 -3.61 37.79 -30.22
N GLY A 156 -2.34 37.43 -30.31
CA GLY A 156 -1.49 37.69 -31.48
C GLY A 156 -0.86 39.09 -31.55
N THR A 157 -1.00 39.93 -30.51
CA THR A 157 -0.25 41.19 -30.37
C THR A 157 0.79 41.07 -29.28
N ALA A 158 2.06 41.35 -29.60
CA ALA A 158 3.14 41.45 -28.62
C ALA A 158 3.47 42.95 -28.43
N GLY A 159 3.28 43.48 -27.23
CA GLY A 159 3.62 44.87 -26.91
C GLY A 159 3.55 45.16 -25.42
N PRO A 160 4.35 46.11 -24.91
CA PRO A 160 4.33 46.48 -23.50
C PRO A 160 3.03 47.24 -23.17
N GLY A 161 2.31 46.75 -22.15
CA GLY A 161 1.06 47.33 -21.66
C GLY A 161 -0.08 46.31 -21.65
N GLY A 162 -0.35 45.71 -20.49
CA GLY A 162 -1.48 44.82 -20.28
C GLY A 162 -2.81 45.57 -20.13
N ILE A 163 -3.87 45.00 -20.67
CA ILE A 163 -5.26 45.44 -20.49
C ILE A 163 -5.72 44.90 -19.12
N PRO A 164 -6.09 45.75 -18.14
CA PRO A 164 -6.59 45.30 -16.85
C PRO A 164 -7.79 44.38 -16.98
N PHE A 165 -7.91 43.40 -16.07
CA PHE A 165 -9.09 42.56 -15.95
C PHE A 165 -10.36 43.42 -15.83
N ASN A 166 -11.38 43.01 -16.59
CA ASN A 166 -12.71 43.62 -16.61
C ASN A 166 -12.69 45.17 -16.67
N ASN A 167 -11.77 45.71 -17.46
CA ASN A 167 -11.58 47.16 -17.66
C ASN A 167 -11.32 47.95 -16.35
N GLY A 168 -10.54 47.37 -15.45
CA GLY A 168 -10.17 48.03 -14.21
C GLY A 168 -11.21 47.86 -13.10
N THR A 169 -11.85 46.70 -13.01
CA THR A 169 -12.85 46.38 -11.96
C THR A 169 -12.65 44.95 -11.50
N ASP A 170 -12.71 44.70 -10.20
CA ASP A 170 -12.54 43.35 -9.65
C ASP A 170 -13.72 42.45 -10.03
N GLY A 171 -13.43 41.16 -10.20
CA GLY A 171 -14.43 40.13 -10.48
C GLY A 171 -14.52 39.15 -9.31
N THR A 172 -15.71 38.61 -9.08
CA THR A 172 -15.92 37.58 -8.05
C THR A 172 -16.63 36.38 -8.63
N PHE A 173 -16.18 35.18 -8.25
CA PHE A 173 -16.87 33.92 -8.50
C PHE A 173 -17.07 33.21 -7.16
N ARG A 174 -18.25 32.64 -6.93
CA ARG A 174 -18.59 31.94 -5.69
C ARG A 174 -18.96 30.49 -5.98
N PHE A 175 -18.62 29.61 -5.06
CA PHE A 175 -19.09 28.23 -5.00
C PHE A 175 -19.12 27.80 -3.54
N ASN A 176 -19.80 26.71 -3.24
CA ASN A 176 -19.88 26.14 -1.90
C ASN A 176 -19.42 24.68 -1.96
N LEU A 177 -18.80 24.22 -0.90
CA LEU A 177 -18.58 22.81 -0.64
C LEU A 177 -19.58 22.35 0.43
N ASP A 178 -20.14 21.17 0.24
CA ASP A 178 -21.06 20.47 1.15
C ASP A 178 -20.51 19.05 1.30
N LEU A 179 -19.45 18.93 2.10
CA LEU A 179 -18.68 17.71 2.30
C LEU A 179 -19.26 16.95 3.50
N GLY A 180 -18.97 15.65 3.59
CA GLY A 180 -19.31 14.90 4.78
C GLY A 180 -18.48 15.36 5.98
N ALA A 181 -19.11 15.57 7.13
CA ALA A 181 -18.39 15.81 8.38
C ALA A 181 -17.36 14.69 8.65
N GLN A 182 -16.25 15.02 9.31
CA GLN A 182 -15.13 14.10 9.58
C GLN A 182 -14.84 14.02 11.07
N ILE A 183 -14.37 12.85 11.54
CA ILE A 183 -13.85 12.69 12.91
C ILE A 183 -12.38 13.09 12.92
N VAL A 184 -12.06 14.16 13.64
CA VAL A 184 -10.70 14.72 13.68
C VAL A 184 -9.90 14.28 14.91
N ALA A 185 -10.57 13.83 15.98
CA ALA A 185 -9.93 13.26 17.16
C ALA A 185 -10.88 12.35 17.96
N VAL A 186 -10.31 11.41 18.71
CA VAL A 186 -11.02 10.57 19.68
C VAL A 186 -10.29 10.58 21.01
N ASP A 187 -11.02 10.85 22.10
CA ASP A 187 -10.51 10.73 23.47
C ASP A 187 -11.26 9.63 24.23
N PRO A 188 -10.69 8.41 24.31
CA PRO A 188 -11.26 7.33 25.11
C PRO A 188 -10.98 7.54 26.60
N MET A 189 -11.98 7.35 27.46
CA MET A 189 -11.87 7.49 28.92
C MET A 189 -11.20 8.81 29.36
N PRO A 190 -11.77 9.97 28.97
CA PRO A 190 -11.14 11.27 29.12
C PRO A 190 -10.76 11.56 30.58
N VAL A 191 -9.60 12.18 30.77
CA VAL A 191 -9.12 12.64 32.09
C VAL A 191 -9.28 14.15 32.18
N THR A 192 -10.07 14.61 33.14
CA THR A 192 -10.35 16.03 33.34
C THR A 192 -9.93 16.48 34.74
N ARG A 193 -9.70 17.78 34.90
CA ARG A 193 -9.39 18.39 36.20
C ARG A 193 -10.61 19.12 36.74
N VAL A 194 -11.19 18.59 37.82
CA VAL A 194 -12.35 19.19 38.48
C VAL A 194 -11.94 19.71 39.85
N ALA A 195 -12.01 21.04 40.03
CA ALA A 195 -11.56 21.73 41.25
C ALA A 195 -10.13 21.33 41.69
N GLY A 196 -9.22 21.20 40.71
CA GLY A 196 -7.81 20.87 40.91
C GLY A 196 -7.48 19.36 41.00
N ASN A 197 -8.47 18.48 41.12
CA ASN A 197 -8.26 17.03 41.21
C ASN A 197 -8.53 16.35 39.86
N LEU A 198 -7.74 15.32 39.53
CA LEU A 198 -7.95 14.51 38.33
C LEU A 198 -9.14 13.58 38.53
N GLN A 199 -10.00 13.52 37.52
CA GLN A 199 -11.10 12.57 37.38
C GLN A 199 -11.03 11.92 36.01
N GLN A 200 -11.31 10.62 35.94
CA GLN A 200 -11.35 9.88 34.68
C GLN A 200 -12.76 9.36 34.46
N ALA A 201 -13.36 9.68 33.31
CA ALA A 201 -14.66 9.14 32.91
C ALA A 201 -14.47 7.78 32.23
N ARG A 202 -14.33 6.70 33.02
CA ARG A 202 -13.93 5.37 32.56
C ARG A 202 -14.97 4.63 31.72
N ASP A 203 -16.18 5.17 31.63
CA ASP A 203 -17.34 4.67 30.90
C ASP A 203 -17.68 5.53 29.68
N GLN A 204 -16.81 6.50 29.32
CA GLN A 204 -17.07 7.45 28.25
C GLN A 204 -16.01 7.44 27.14
N ILE A 205 -16.44 7.81 25.94
CA ILE A 205 -15.59 8.13 24.79
C ILE A 205 -16.11 9.44 24.19
N VAL A 206 -15.22 10.38 23.92
CA VAL A 206 -15.57 11.66 23.27
C VAL A 206 -15.02 11.66 21.85
N LEU A 207 -15.91 11.88 20.89
CA LEU A 207 -15.59 12.07 19.47
C LEU A 207 -15.58 13.56 19.16
N TYR A 208 -14.54 14.03 18.49
CA TYR A 208 -14.44 15.40 17.99
C TYR A 208 -14.59 15.38 16.48
N PHE A 209 -15.50 16.20 15.97
CA PHE A 209 -15.74 16.40 14.55
C PHE A 209 -15.06 17.68 14.08
N ASN A 210 -14.84 17.79 12.78
CA ASN A 210 -14.46 19.05 12.15
C ASN A 210 -15.57 20.12 12.35
N ASP A 211 -15.41 21.30 11.75
CA ASP A 211 -16.33 22.43 11.99
C ASP A 211 -17.76 22.22 11.45
N ASP A 212 -17.99 21.10 10.75
CA ASP A 212 -19.26 20.72 10.15
C ASP A 212 -20.24 20.25 11.21
N LYS A 213 -21.44 20.83 11.19
CA LYS A 213 -22.45 20.53 12.20
C LYS A 213 -23.15 19.23 11.84
N LEU A 214 -23.29 18.35 12.84
CA LEU A 214 -24.05 17.12 12.69
C LEU A 214 -25.56 17.38 12.76
N ASP A 215 -26.37 16.54 12.10
CA ASP A 215 -27.80 16.49 12.36
C ASP A 215 -28.01 15.93 13.79
N PRO A 216 -28.66 16.66 14.72
CA PRO A 216 -28.78 16.22 16.09
C PRO A 216 -29.52 14.89 16.26
N LEU A 217 -30.53 14.61 15.42
CA LEU A 217 -31.26 13.34 15.50
C LEU A 217 -30.36 12.17 15.07
N SER A 218 -29.58 12.37 14.01
CA SER A 218 -28.61 11.38 13.55
C SER A 218 -27.47 11.18 14.55
N ALA A 219 -26.91 12.25 15.12
CA ALA A 219 -25.77 12.21 16.04
C ALA A 219 -26.11 11.61 17.42
N GLU A 220 -27.38 11.69 17.84
CA GLU A 220 -27.84 11.09 19.10
C GLU A 220 -28.34 9.65 18.92
N ASP A 221 -28.38 9.12 17.69
CA ASP A 221 -28.74 7.73 17.43
C ASP A 221 -27.57 6.79 17.73
N THR A 222 -27.74 5.99 18.78
CA THR A 222 -26.73 5.02 19.23
C THR A 222 -26.41 3.92 18.21
N ALA A 223 -27.26 3.70 17.19
CA ALA A 223 -27.06 2.68 16.17
C ALA A 223 -25.82 2.92 15.30
N PHE A 224 -25.35 4.17 15.19
CA PHE A 224 -24.17 4.53 14.38
C PHE A 224 -22.84 4.41 15.14
N TYR A 225 -22.86 3.94 16.40
CA TYR A 225 -21.70 3.83 17.27
C TYR A 225 -21.61 2.41 17.84
N GLN A 226 -20.64 1.65 17.35
CA GLN A 226 -20.44 0.25 17.75
C GLN A 226 -19.07 0.12 18.43
N LEU A 227 -19.07 -0.33 19.69
CA LEU A 227 -17.84 -0.63 20.43
C LEU A 227 -17.62 -2.13 20.44
N ILE A 228 -16.54 -2.60 19.84
CA ILE A 228 -16.25 -4.01 19.62
C ILE A 228 -15.06 -4.41 20.48
N PHE A 229 -15.23 -5.40 21.37
CA PHE A 229 -14.12 -6.01 22.08
C PHE A 229 -13.46 -7.07 21.18
N THR A 230 -12.19 -6.83 20.80
CA THR A 230 -11.52 -7.60 19.73
C THR A 230 -10.83 -8.87 20.21
N ASN A 231 -10.82 -9.10 21.53
CA ASN A 231 -10.10 -10.19 22.18
C ASN A 231 -8.60 -10.30 21.78
N ASP A 232 -7.99 -9.18 21.35
CA ASP A 232 -6.63 -9.10 20.80
C ASP A 232 -6.43 -10.05 19.57
N THR A 233 -7.47 -10.33 18.79
CA THR A 233 -7.42 -11.15 17.57
C THR A 233 -7.95 -10.41 16.34
N VAL A 234 -7.63 -10.94 15.15
CA VAL A 234 -8.12 -10.45 13.85
C VAL A 234 -9.48 -11.02 13.45
N THR A 235 -9.89 -12.13 14.07
CA THR A 235 -11.12 -12.80 13.65
C THR A 235 -12.31 -12.15 14.32
N ASN A 236 -13.30 -11.75 13.53
CA ASN A 236 -14.55 -11.22 14.08
C ASN A 236 -15.47 -12.30 14.69
N ALA A 237 -15.03 -13.57 14.73
CA ALA A 237 -15.81 -14.68 15.26
C ALA A 237 -15.83 -14.74 16.79
N ASP A 238 -14.87 -14.12 17.47
CA ASP A 238 -14.82 -13.99 18.92
C ASP A 238 -15.08 -12.56 19.44
N ASP A 239 -15.39 -11.65 18.52
CA ASP A 239 -15.75 -10.27 18.84
C ASP A 239 -17.09 -10.16 19.58
N VAL A 240 -17.16 -9.21 20.51
CA VAL A 240 -18.40 -8.86 21.22
C VAL A 240 -18.70 -7.37 21.02
N GLU A 241 -19.86 -7.08 20.45
CA GLU A 241 -20.33 -5.72 20.18
C GLU A 241 -21.13 -5.14 21.36
N PHE A 242 -20.88 -3.87 21.68
CA PHE A 242 -21.56 -3.10 22.70
C PHE A 242 -22.03 -1.76 22.12
N ALA A 243 -23.32 -1.46 22.28
CA ALA A 243 -23.87 -0.14 21.99
C ALA A 243 -23.71 0.79 23.20
N PRO A 244 -23.49 2.11 22.98
CA PRO A 244 -23.52 3.08 24.06
C PRO A 244 -24.94 3.17 24.65
N ALA A 245 -25.03 3.47 25.95
CA ALA A 245 -26.31 3.72 26.61
C ALA A 245 -26.92 5.06 26.16
N THR A 246 -26.07 6.05 25.86
CA THR A 246 -26.45 7.35 25.30
C THR A 246 -25.35 7.90 24.40
N ALA A 247 -25.73 8.60 23.33
CA ALA A 247 -24.88 9.52 22.58
C ALA A 247 -25.43 10.94 22.78
N VAL A 248 -24.56 11.88 23.16
CA VAL A 248 -24.94 13.28 23.43
C VAL A 248 -24.14 14.20 22.52
N TYR A 249 -24.83 14.93 21.65
CA TYR A 249 -24.21 15.85 20.70
C TYR A 249 -24.13 17.28 21.26
N SER A 250 -22.96 17.92 21.10
CA SER A 250 -22.70 19.33 21.40
C SER A 250 -22.31 20.06 20.12
N SER A 251 -23.22 20.87 19.57
CA SER A 251 -22.95 21.65 18.35
C SER A 251 -21.98 22.83 18.57
N THR A 252 -21.76 23.22 19.83
CA THR A 252 -20.81 24.29 20.19
C THR A 252 -19.38 23.76 20.24
N GLU A 253 -19.20 22.55 20.76
CA GLU A 253 -17.88 21.92 20.90
C GLU A 253 -17.54 21.00 19.71
N ASN A 254 -18.50 20.76 18.80
CA ASN A 254 -18.42 19.77 17.72
C ASN A 254 -18.09 18.37 18.25
N THR A 255 -18.74 17.97 19.35
CA THR A 255 -18.47 16.68 19.98
C THR A 255 -19.69 15.79 20.08
N VAL A 256 -19.46 14.48 20.02
CA VAL A 256 -20.42 13.47 20.49
C VAL A 256 -19.79 12.72 21.66
N THR A 257 -20.44 12.78 22.82
CA THR A 257 -20.02 12.00 24.00
C THR A 257 -20.84 10.72 24.08
N LEU A 258 -20.16 9.59 23.96
CA LEU A 258 -20.72 8.25 24.14
C LEU A 258 -20.57 7.86 25.61
N THR A 259 -21.66 7.43 26.25
CA THR A 259 -21.63 6.89 27.62
C THR A 259 -22.13 5.46 27.63
N PHE A 260 -21.37 4.55 28.24
CA PHE A 260 -21.69 3.13 28.33
C PHE A 260 -22.32 2.78 29.69
N SER A 261 -22.93 1.61 29.78
CA SER A 261 -23.65 1.18 31.01
C SER A 261 -22.76 0.94 32.23
N THR A 262 -21.45 0.81 32.01
CA THR A 262 -20.41 0.57 33.02
C THR A 262 -19.05 0.99 32.43
N ASP A 263 -18.01 1.05 33.27
CA ASP A 263 -16.62 1.25 32.83
C ASP A 263 -16.24 0.29 31.69
N LEU A 264 -15.49 0.78 30.70
CA LEU A 264 -15.25 0.06 29.46
C LEU A 264 -14.54 -1.29 29.68
N ASP A 265 -13.64 -1.39 30.67
CA ASP A 265 -12.95 -2.64 31.02
C ASP A 265 -13.86 -3.70 31.66
N LEU A 266 -15.07 -3.32 32.06
CA LEU A 266 -16.07 -4.22 32.65
C LEU A 266 -17.12 -4.70 31.64
N LEU A 267 -17.09 -4.20 30.39
CA LEU A 267 -17.96 -4.65 29.30
C LEU A 267 -17.55 -6.06 28.81
N GLY A 268 -16.51 -6.14 27.97
CA GLY A 268 -15.92 -7.39 27.49
C GLY A 268 -14.76 -7.88 28.36
N GLY A 269 -14.17 -7.00 29.16
CA GLY A 269 -12.96 -7.24 29.94
C GLY A 269 -11.87 -6.20 29.67
N ALA A 270 -10.74 -6.32 30.37
CA ALA A 270 -9.55 -5.54 30.06
C ALA A 270 -8.90 -6.08 28.77
N GLY A 271 -8.60 -5.20 27.82
CA GLY A 271 -8.06 -5.58 26.51
C GLY A 271 -8.24 -4.46 25.49
N THR A 272 -8.18 -4.82 24.22
CA THR A 272 -8.36 -3.87 23.12
C THR A 272 -9.82 -3.79 22.68
N TYR A 273 -10.26 -2.56 22.41
CA TYR A 273 -11.55 -2.23 21.84
C TYR A 273 -11.36 -1.50 20.52
N ARG A 274 -12.22 -1.81 19.54
CA ARG A 274 -12.38 -1.08 18.28
C ARG A 274 -13.68 -0.29 18.35
N LEU A 275 -13.60 1.02 18.22
CA LEU A 275 -14.75 1.88 18.00
C LEU A 275 -14.98 2.02 16.51
N ARG A 276 -16.17 1.62 16.05
CA ARG A 276 -16.63 1.71 14.66
C ARG A 276 -17.77 2.74 14.60
N VAL A 277 -17.62 3.78 13.78
CA VAL A 277 -18.56 4.91 13.70
C VAL A 277 -18.97 5.19 12.26
N GLY A 278 -20.26 5.49 12.07
CA GLY A 278 -20.76 6.11 10.83
C GLY A 278 -21.91 5.37 10.17
N THR A 279 -22.05 4.05 10.38
CA THR A 279 -23.11 3.24 9.75
C THR A 279 -23.74 2.27 10.74
N ASP A 280 -24.98 1.85 10.48
CA ASP A 280 -25.71 0.85 11.26
C ASP A 280 -25.49 -0.60 10.78
N GLU A 281 -24.49 -0.80 9.91
CA GLU A 281 -24.21 -2.11 9.35
C GLU A 281 -23.77 -3.10 10.42
N SER A 282 -24.24 -4.34 10.29
CA SER A 282 -23.78 -5.45 11.11
C SER A 282 -22.37 -5.88 10.72
N ILE A 283 -21.61 -6.36 11.70
CA ILE A 283 -20.34 -7.07 11.49
C ILE A 283 -20.55 -8.21 10.46
N PRO A 284 -19.62 -8.41 9.49
CA PRO A 284 -19.77 -9.43 8.47
C PRO A 284 -19.90 -10.84 9.01
N MET A 285 -20.71 -11.66 8.34
CA MET A 285 -20.77 -13.08 8.68
C MET A 285 -19.53 -13.84 8.19
N ALA A 286 -19.28 -14.99 8.81
CA ALA A 286 -18.32 -15.96 8.30
C ALA A 286 -18.67 -16.34 6.85
N PRO A 287 -17.67 -16.56 5.98
CA PRO A 287 -17.90 -16.91 4.59
C PRO A 287 -18.60 -18.26 4.45
N ILE A 288 -19.48 -18.35 3.46
CA ILE A 288 -20.10 -19.61 3.04
C ILE A 288 -19.06 -20.39 2.24
N SER A 289 -18.45 -21.40 2.88
CA SER A 289 -17.47 -22.26 2.22
C SER A 289 -18.13 -23.32 1.34
N SER A 290 -17.60 -23.51 0.13
CA SER A 290 -18.06 -24.50 -0.83
C SER A 290 -16.89 -25.23 -1.50
N VAL A 291 -17.07 -26.53 -1.72
CA VAL A 291 -16.14 -27.38 -2.47
C VAL A 291 -16.98 -28.13 -3.51
N PRO A 292 -17.02 -27.67 -4.77
CA PRO A 292 -17.80 -28.31 -5.82
C PRO A 292 -17.29 -29.73 -6.11
N PHE A 293 -18.21 -30.60 -6.55
CA PHE A 293 -17.91 -31.97 -6.99
C PHE A 293 -18.01 -32.16 -8.52
N VAL A 294 -18.27 -31.09 -9.25
CA VAL A 294 -18.49 -31.06 -10.71
C VAL A 294 -17.74 -29.87 -11.30
N ASP A 295 -17.41 -29.95 -12.59
CA ASP A 295 -16.89 -28.85 -13.41
C ASP A 295 -17.78 -27.59 -13.29
N GLN A 296 -17.18 -26.40 -13.22
CA GLN A 296 -17.91 -25.13 -13.10
C GLN A 296 -18.45 -24.62 -14.43
N GLY A 297 -17.99 -25.21 -15.53
CA GLY A 297 -18.42 -24.88 -16.88
C GLY A 297 -17.71 -23.66 -17.45
N SER A 298 -17.53 -23.67 -18.78
CA SER A 298 -16.66 -22.74 -19.51
C SER A 298 -17.39 -21.71 -20.38
N SER A 299 -18.72 -21.59 -20.24
CA SER A 299 -19.56 -20.68 -21.03
C SER A 299 -20.75 -20.16 -20.25
N PHE A 300 -21.34 -19.04 -20.66
CA PHE A 300 -22.53 -18.47 -20.01
C PHE A 300 -23.70 -19.46 -19.89
N ALA A 301 -23.80 -20.42 -20.83
CA ALA A 301 -24.86 -21.43 -20.83
C ALA A 301 -24.59 -22.60 -19.86
N THR A 302 -23.32 -22.82 -19.49
CA THR A 302 -22.88 -23.93 -18.62
C THR A 302 -22.38 -23.46 -17.26
N ALA A 303 -22.33 -22.15 -17.02
CA ALA A 303 -21.83 -21.55 -15.79
C ALA A 303 -22.52 -22.12 -14.54
N ASN A 304 -21.78 -22.27 -13.46
CA ASN A 304 -22.33 -22.72 -12.20
C ASN A 304 -23.23 -21.63 -11.59
N THR A 305 -24.53 -21.91 -11.52
CA THR A 305 -25.57 -21.00 -11.00
C THR A 305 -25.90 -21.24 -9.52
N THR A 306 -25.32 -22.25 -8.89
CA THR A 306 -25.76 -22.75 -7.58
C THR A 306 -24.84 -22.36 -6.42
N ILE A 307 -23.56 -22.12 -6.68
CA ILE A 307 -22.56 -21.87 -5.63
C ILE A 307 -22.62 -20.44 -5.11
N LEU A 308 -22.56 -19.45 -6.01
CA LEU A 308 -22.65 -18.04 -5.64
C LEU A 308 -24.12 -17.60 -5.54
N GLY A 309 -24.99 -18.10 -6.42
CA GLY A 309 -26.44 -17.93 -6.32
C GLY A 309 -26.89 -16.46 -6.30
N THR A 310 -27.84 -16.13 -5.44
CA THR A 310 -28.35 -14.77 -5.28
C THR A 310 -27.72 -14.09 -4.08
N ILE A 311 -27.02 -12.99 -4.34
CA ILE A 311 -26.48 -12.08 -3.35
C ILE A 311 -27.60 -11.10 -2.94
N SER A 312 -28.11 -11.24 -1.71
CA SER A 312 -29.25 -10.46 -1.19
C SER A 312 -29.13 -10.18 0.30
N THR A 313 -29.86 -9.17 0.78
CA THR A 313 -29.96 -8.74 2.18
C THR A 313 -30.73 -9.74 3.06
N PRO A 314 -30.50 -9.78 4.40
CA PRO A 314 -29.69 -8.84 5.20
C PRO A 314 -28.30 -9.39 5.54
N GLY A 315 -27.25 -8.66 5.14
CA GLY A 315 -25.88 -8.87 5.60
C GLY A 315 -24.83 -8.84 4.48
N ASN A 316 -23.59 -8.50 4.83
CA ASN A 316 -22.43 -8.67 3.94
C ASN A 316 -22.25 -10.16 3.67
N THR A 317 -22.48 -10.58 2.42
CA THR A 317 -22.33 -11.98 2.03
C THR A 317 -20.92 -12.23 1.52
N SER A 318 -20.26 -13.22 2.10
CA SER A 318 -18.96 -13.70 1.63
C SER A 318 -19.07 -15.16 1.23
N HIS A 319 -18.53 -15.53 0.07
CA HIS A 319 -18.41 -16.91 -0.39
C HIS A 319 -16.94 -17.27 -0.51
N LEU A 320 -16.60 -18.49 -0.14
CA LEU A 320 -15.27 -19.07 -0.32
C LEU A 320 -15.42 -20.38 -1.10
N VAL A 321 -15.01 -20.38 -2.36
CA VAL A 321 -15.11 -21.54 -3.26
C VAL A 321 -13.73 -22.15 -3.44
N THR A 322 -13.55 -23.42 -3.11
CA THR A 322 -12.29 -24.14 -3.40
C THR A 322 -12.48 -25.01 -4.64
N ALA A 323 -11.77 -24.72 -5.72
CA ALA A 323 -11.85 -25.41 -7.01
C ALA A 323 -10.44 -25.55 -7.64
N ALA A 324 -10.35 -25.94 -8.91
CA ALA A 324 -9.06 -26.10 -9.59
C ALA A 324 -9.18 -25.95 -11.10
N ILE A 325 -8.28 -25.16 -11.69
CA ILE A 325 -8.01 -25.17 -13.12
C ILE A 325 -7.23 -26.46 -13.40
N SER A 326 -7.81 -27.32 -14.22
CA SER A 326 -7.39 -28.71 -14.40
C SER A 326 -7.00 -29.00 -15.84
N ALA A 327 -6.01 -29.87 -16.02
CA ALA A 327 -5.62 -30.37 -17.33
C ALA A 327 -6.82 -30.89 -18.16
N GLN A 328 -7.02 -30.31 -19.35
CA GLN A 328 -8.04 -30.75 -20.31
C GLN A 328 -7.40 -31.24 -21.62
N PHE A 329 -8.07 -32.17 -22.29
CA PHE A 329 -7.55 -32.74 -23.54
C PHE A 329 -7.53 -31.72 -24.68
N TYR A 330 -6.35 -31.50 -25.27
CA TYR A 330 -6.15 -30.65 -26.45
C TYR A 330 -5.66 -31.45 -27.66
N ALA A 331 -6.42 -31.41 -28.76
CA ALA A 331 -6.24 -32.30 -29.90
C ALA A 331 -5.18 -31.85 -30.94
N PHE A 332 -4.74 -30.58 -30.88
CA PHE A 332 -3.85 -30.02 -31.90
C PHE A 332 -2.40 -30.00 -31.44
N GLN A 333 -1.49 -30.22 -32.39
CA GLN A 333 -0.06 -30.08 -32.18
C GLN A 333 0.36 -28.65 -32.53
N PHE A 334 1.25 -28.08 -31.72
CA PHE A 334 1.86 -26.79 -32.01
C PHE A 334 2.92 -26.96 -33.12
N PRO A 335 3.25 -25.89 -33.88
CA PRO A 335 4.41 -25.87 -34.78
C PRO A 335 5.73 -25.95 -33.97
N GLY A 336 6.89 -26.07 -34.63
CA GLY A 336 8.20 -26.15 -33.97
C GLY A 336 8.92 -27.49 -34.07
N ASN A 337 8.57 -28.35 -35.03
CA ASN A 337 9.35 -29.56 -35.31
C ASN A 337 10.52 -29.28 -36.28
N GLN A 338 11.42 -30.25 -36.44
CA GLN A 338 12.58 -30.16 -37.34
C GLN A 338 12.23 -29.87 -38.82
N ASP A 339 10.99 -30.11 -39.23
CA ASP A 339 10.53 -30.00 -40.62
C ASP A 339 9.82 -28.65 -40.91
N GLU A 340 9.88 -27.68 -39.99
CA GLU A 340 9.19 -26.40 -40.15
C GLU A 340 9.77 -25.55 -41.31
N PRO A 341 8.94 -24.88 -42.13
CA PRO A 341 9.43 -24.01 -43.20
C PRO A 341 10.22 -22.81 -42.65
N GLY A 342 11.52 -22.75 -42.94
CA GLY A 342 12.39 -21.64 -42.49
C GLY A 342 13.81 -22.06 -42.14
N HIS A 343 14.00 -23.35 -41.83
CA HIS A 343 15.32 -23.94 -41.57
C HIS A 343 16.19 -23.99 -42.85
N ARG A 344 17.51 -23.83 -42.68
CA ARG A 344 18.47 -24.06 -43.77
C ARG A 344 18.83 -25.53 -43.76
N GLU A 345 18.86 -26.16 -44.94
CA GLU A 345 19.37 -27.53 -45.05
C GLU A 345 20.90 -27.55 -44.85
N ILE A 346 21.35 -27.77 -43.61
CA ILE A 346 22.76 -28.04 -43.26
C ILE A 346 22.93 -29.49 -42.76
N GLU A 347 24.13 -30.05 -42.91
CA GLU A 347 24.39 -31.45 -42.52
C GLU A 347 24.37 -31.61 -40.98
N VAL A 348 23.41 -32.40 -40.49
CA VAL A 348 23.35 -33.07 -39.17
C VAL A 348 23.22 -32.15 -37.93
N GLU A 349 22.11 -31.42 -37.83
CA GLU A 349 21.66 -30.77 -36.58
C GLU A 349 20.31 -31.35 -36.14
N THR A 350 20.00 -31.30 -34.85
CA THR A 350 18.71 -31.73 -34.26
C THR A 350 18.26 -30.65 -33.28
N HIS A 351 17.25 -29.88 -33.68
CA HIS A 351 16.75 -28.69 -32.97
C HIS A 351 15.81 -29.03 -31.82
N VAL A 352 15.21 -30.22 -31.86
CA VAL A 352 14.34 -30.75 -30.81
C VAL A 352 14.69 -32.21 -30.53
N ASN A 353 15.00 -32.52 -29.29
CA ASN A 353 15.31 -33.85 -28.78
C ASN A 353 14.05 -34.48 -28.15
N GLY A 354 12.98 -34.57 -28.92
CA GLY A 354 11.67 -35.03 -28.47
C GLY A 354 10.62 -35.05 -29.59
N GLY A 355 9.45 -35.61 -29.29
CA GLY A 355 8.27 -35.48 -30.15
C GLY A 355 7.38 -34.33 -29.68
N ALA A 356 6.34 -34.03 -30.46
CA ALA A 356 5.31 -33.07 -30.04
C ALA A 356 4.75 -33.48 -28.68
N ASP A 357 4.49 -32.49 -27.83
CA ASP A 357 3.79 -32.72 -26.58
C ASP A 357 2.41 -33.35 -26.86
N THR A 358 2.09 -34.38 -26.08
CA THR A 358 0.82 -35.12 -26.14
C THR A 358 0.18 -35.28 -24.77
N ALA A 359 0.84 -34.80 -23.70
CA ALA A 359 0.25 -34.69 -22.39
C ALA A 359 -0.77 -33.55 -22.39
N SER A 360 -1.83 -33.68 -21.61
CA SER A 360 -2.81 -32.62 -21.41
C SER A 360 -2.40 -31.80 -20.20
N GLY A 361 -2.49 -30.47 -20.31
CA GLY A 361 -2.15 -29.57 -19.21
C GLY A 361 -0.66 -29.32 -19.07
N VAL A 362 -0.31 -28.66 -17.98
CA VAL A 362 1.02 -28.08 -17.77
C VAL A 362 2.00 -29.11 -17.20
N SER A 363 3.21 -29.16 -17.74
CA SER A 363 4.27 -30.06 -17.28
C SER A 363 4.88 -29.59 -15.96
N LYS A 364 4.89 -30.44 -14.92
CA LYS A 364 5.47 -30.08 -13.61
C LYS A 364 6.90 -30.61 -13.49
N ILE A 365 7.89 -29.73 -13.43
CA ILE A 365 9.31 -30.08 -13.38
C ILE A 365 9.96 -29.56 -12.10
N SER A 366 10.62 -30.45 -11.34
CA SER A 366 11.42 -30.02 -10.19
C SER A 366 12.85 -29.67 -10.59
N TYR A 367 13.48 -28.74 -9.87
CA TYR A 367 14.91 -28.46 -9.97
C TYR A 367 15.56 -28.30 -8.59
N ASN A 368 16.90 -28.30 -8.52
CA ASN A 368 17.66 -28.15 -7.28
C ASN A 368 19.12 -27.67 -7.50
N PHE A 369 19.75 -27.27 -6.40
CA PHE A 369 21.15 -26.86 -6.33
C PHE A 369 21.96 -27.73 -5.34
N ARG A 370 21.76 -29.05 -5.34
CA ARG A 370 22.41 -29.96 -4.37
C ARG A 370 23.94 -29.78 -4.37
N ASP A 371 24.54 -29.85 -3.18
CA ASP A 371 25.99 -29.67 -2.99
C ASP A 371 26.81 -30.75 -3.69
N ILE A 372 26.52 -32.03 -3.42
CA ILE A 372 27.22 -33.14 -4.08
C ILE A 372 26.50 -33.50 -5.38
N TYR A 373 27.15 -33.24 -6.52
CA TYR A 373 26.55 -33.46 -7.84
C TYR A 373 27.13 -34.66 -8.61
N GLY A 374 28.34 -35.12 -8.27
CA GLY A 374 28.97 -36.25 -8.94
C GLY A 374 30.38 -36.58 -8.42
N THR A 375 31.14 -37.31 -9.22
CA THR A 375 32.56 -37.61 -8.98
C THR A 375 33.39 -37.37 -10.23
N ASP A 376 34.65 -36.95 -10.06
CA ASP A 376 35.60 -36.84 -11.17
C ASP A 376 36.09 -38.23 -11.67
N PRO A 377 36.85 -38.30 -12.77
CA PRO A 377 37.38 -39.57 -13.28
C PRO A 377 38.37 -40.27 -12.34
N GLN A 378 38.82 -39.62 -11.27
CA GLN A 378 39.67 -40.18 -10.22
C GLN A 378 38.87 -40.68 -9.00
N GLY A 379 37.55 -40.49 -9.01
CA GLY A 379 36.63 -40.89 -7.93
C GLY A 379 36.53 -39.89 -6.78
N ASN A 380 37.04 -38.66 -6.94
CA ASN A 380 36.88 -37.62 -5.93
C ASN A 380 35.45 -37.08 -5.96
N ILE A 381 34.88 -36.79 -4.79
CA ILE A 381 33.55 -36.17 -4.67
C ILE A 381 33.65 -34.72 -5.15
N LEU A 382 32.71 -34.33 -6.01
CA LEU A 382 32.61 -32.97 -6.53
C LEU A 382 31.50 -32.19 -5.80
N HIS A 383 31.85 -30.99 -5.36
CA HIS A 383 30.98 -30.05 -4.67
C HIS A 383 30.57 -28.92 -5.62
N ASN A 384 29.30 -28.56 -5.60
CA ASN A 384 28.73 -27.52 -6.43
C ASN A 384 29.28 -26.16 -6.00
N GLN A 385 29.91 -25.45 -6.92
CA GLN A 385 30.53 -24.14 -6.67
C GLN A 385 29.60 -22.98 -7.01
N ILE A 386 28.32 -23.27 -7.32
CA ILE A 386 27.34 -22.27 -7.70
C ILE A 386 27.14 -21.22 -6.58
N THR A 387 27.20 -19.95 -6.95
CA THR A 387 27.03 -18.81 -6.04
C THR A 387 25.55 -18.50 -5.82
N GLU A 388 25.20 -17.67 -4.81
CA GLU A 388 23.81 -17.23 -4.62
C GLU A 388 23.31 -16.36 -5.77
N ASN A 389 24.18 -15.55 -6.39
CA ASN A 389 23.82 -14.77 -7.58
C ASN A 389 23.54 -15.70 -8.77
N GLU A 390 24.37 -16.71 -9.01
CA GLU A 390 24.13 -17.70 -10.07
C GLU A 390 22.85 -18.52 -9.81
N LYS A 391 22.53 -18.88 -8.55
CA LYS A 391 21.23 -19.49 -8.21
C LYS A 391 20.06 -18.58 -8.55
N GLN A 392 20.20 -17.28 -8.30
CA GLN A 392 19.20 -16.28 -8.68
C GLN A 392 19.05 -16.20 -10.20
N ARG A 393 20.14 -16.19 -10.96
CA ARG A 393 20.13 -16.26 -12.44
C ARG A 393 19.44 -17.53 -12.95
N ALA A 394 19.68 -18.70 -12.34
CA ALA A 394 18.97 -19.93 -12.69
C ALA A 394 17.46 -19.84 -12.43
N ARG A 395 17.04 -19.26 -11.30
CA ARG A 395 15.63 -19.04 -10.97
C ARG A 395 14.93 -18.17 -12.00
N GLU A 396 15.58 -17.09 -12.43
CA GLU A 396 15.08 -16.22 -13.50
C GLU A 396 14.96 -16.97 -14.84
N ILE A 397 15.92 -17.85 -15.18
CA ILE A 397 15.81 -18.71 -16.38
C ILE A 397 14.57 -19.61 -16.30
N PHE A 398 14.33 -20.23 -15.14
CA PHE A 398 13.13 -21.05 -14.94
C PHE A 398 11.87 -20.21 -15.07
N GLU A 399 11.88 -18.97 -14.58
CA GLU A 399 10.77 -18.02 -14.74
C GLU A 399 10.46 -17.72 -16.21
N PHE A 400 11.49 -17.37 -17.01
CA PHE A 400 11.31 -17.17 -18.45
C PHE A 400 10.67 -18.37 -19.15
N TYR A 401 11.12 -19.58 -18.84
CA TYR A 401 10.53 -20.78 -19.41
C TYR A 401 9.10 -21.03 -18.90
N SER A 402 8.82 -20.77 -17.62
CA SER A 402 7.49 -20.94 -17.03
C SER A 402 6.45 -20.01 -17.66
N ASN A 403 6.83 -18.76 -17.91
CA ASN A 403 5.93 -17.74 -18.45
C ASN A 403 5.63 -17.93 -19.96
N LEU A 404 6.50 -18.65 -20.69
CA LEU A 404 6.41 -18.78 -22.15
C LEU A 404 6.02 -20.18 -22.63
N LEU A 405 6.24 -21.21 -21.81
CA LEU A 405 6.00 -22.63 -22.13
C LEU A 405 4.94 -23.21 -21.18
N GLY A 406 4.36 -24.36 -21.54
CA GLY A 406 3.48 -25.11 -20.63
C GLY A 406 4.27 -25.90 -19.59
N ILE A 407 5.07 -25.22 -18.76
CA ILE A 407 5.88 -25.84 -17.71
C ILE A 407 5.74 -25.06 -16.41
N ASP A 408 5.47 -25.74 -15.30
CA ASP A 408 5.59 -25.19 -13.95
C ASP A 408 6.83 -25.76 -13.25
N PHE A 409 7.65 -24.90 -12.67
CA PHE A 409 8.84 -25.31 -11.93
C PHE A 409 8.63 -25.34 -10.41
N ILE A 410 9.28 -26.29 -9.73
CA ILE A 410 9.33 -26.36 -8.25
C ILE A 410 10.78 -26.53 -7.81
N GLU A 411 11.30 -25.61 -7.00
CA GLU A 411 12.61 -25.78 -6.38
C GLU A 411 12.51 -26.83 -5.26
N THR A 412 13.42 -27.79 -5.25
CA THR A 412 13.48 -28.84 -4.23
C THR A 412 14.89 -28.95 -3.65
N PRO A 413 15.05 -29.60 -2.48
CA PRO A 413 16.38 -29.77 -1.90
C PRO A 413 17.34 -30.62 -2.76
N SER A 414 16.84 -31.60 -3.53
CA SER A 414 17.71 -32.55 -4.24
C SER A 414 17.05 -33.35 -5.38
N SER A 415 15.81 -33.05 -5.77
CA SER A 415 15.06 -33.80 -6.79
C SER A 415 14.96 -33.02 -8.10
N GLY A 416 14.82 -33.74 -9.21
CA GLY A 416 14.67 -33.15 -10.54
C GLY A 416 15.98 -32.64 -11.15
N LEU A 417 15.89 -31.61 -11.98
CA LEU A 417 17.02 -31.03 -12.70
C LEU A 417 18.04 -30.45 -11.71
N THR A 418 19.33 -30.68 -11.91
CA THR A 418 20.37 -30.17 -11.03
C THR A 418 21.24 -29.17 -11.76
N ILE A 419 21.32 -27.94 -11.24
CA ILE A 419 22.08 -26.84 -11.84
C ILE A 419 23.40 -26.66 -11.06
N VAL A 420 24.52 -26.65 -11.79
CA VAL A 420 25.86 -26.76 -11.19
C VAL A 420 26.82 -25.76 -11.83
N THR A 421 27.60 -25.07 -11.01
CA THR A 421 28.89 -24.51 -11.45
C THR A 421 29.99 -25.47 -10.96
N GLY A 422 30.76 -26.07 -11.86
CA GLY A 422 31.69 -27.14 -11.49
C GLY A 422 32.44 -27.79 -12.64
N ASP A 423 33.10 -28.91 -12.34
CA ASP A 423 33.83 -29.73 -13.31
C ASP A 423 32.87 -30.54 -14.19
N LEU A 424 32.94 -30.31 -15.52
CA LEU A 424 32.12 -30.99 -16.54
C LEU A 424 32.34 -32.50 -16.58
N ARG A 425 33.48 -33.00 -16.08
CA ARG A 425 33.86 -34.43 -16.15
C ARG A 425 33.01 -35.34 -15.27
N ALA A 426 32.10 -34.76 -14.48
CA ALA A 426 31.03 -35.51 -13.82
C ALA A 426 30.03 -36.12 -14.82
N LEU A 427 29.84 -35.50 -15.99
CA LEU A 427 28.96 -35.99 -17.07
C LEU A 427 29.75 -36.72 -18.17
N ASP A 428 30.86 -36.15 -18.63
CA ASP A 428 31.74 -36.77 -19.62
C ASP A 428 33.20 -36.83 -19.12
N PRO A 429 33.72 -38.01 -18.74
CA PRO A 429 35.08 -38.12 -18.18
C PRO A 429 36.20 -37.78 -19.18
N THR A 430 35.88 -37.61 -20.46
CA THR A 430 36.84 -37.32 -21.53
C THR A 430 36.80 -35.87 -22.01
N ILE A 431 35.85 -35.05 -21.51
CA ILE A 431 35.69 -33.68 -21.98
C ILE A 431 36.87 -32.79 -21.56
N PRO A 432 37.44 -31.99 -22.47
CA PRO A 432 38.44 -31.00 -22.11
C PRO A 432 37.82 -29.88 -21.26
N THR A 433 38.32 -29.69 -20.03
CA THR A 433 37.97 -28.58 -19.14
C THR A 433 39.11 -27.55 -19.14
N GLY A 434 38.80 -26.26 -19.27
CA GLY A 434 39.81 -25.19 -19.24
C GLY A 434 39.31 -23.87 -19.86
N PRO A 435 39.92 -22.71 -19.51
CA PRO A 435 39.42 -21.41 -19.96
C PRO A 435 39.36 -21.26 -21.50
N GLY A 436 38.22 -20.81 -22.01
CA GLY A 436 37.91 -20.74 -23.45
C GLY A 436 37.58 -22.10 -24.09
N GLY A 437 37.21 -23.08 -23.27
CA GLY A 437 36.86 -24.45 -23.66
C GLY A 437 35.36 -24.63 -23.90
N VAL A 438 34.84 -25.82 -23.60
CA VAL A 438 33.39 -26.05 -23.54
C VAL A 438 32.87 -25.33 -22.29
N ALA A 439 32.00 -24.33 -22.47
CA ALA A 439 31.55 -23.47 -21.39
C ALA A 439 30.46 -24.11 -20.51
N GLY A 440 29.67 -25.02 -21.08
CA GLY A 440 28.58 -25.72 -20.41
C GLY A 440 28.36 -27.13 -20.98
N LEU A 441 27.76 -28.00 -20.18
CA LEU A 441 27.33 -29.34 -20.62
C LEU A 441 26.08 -29.81 -19.89
N ALA A 442 25.06 -30.18 -20.65
CA ALA A 442 23.83 -30.80 -20.16
C ALA A 442 23.75 -32.31 -20.46
N GLY A 443 23.24 -33.07 -19.49
CA GLY A 443 22.98 -34.50 -19.65
C GLY A 443 22.57 -35.18 -18.33
N GLY A 444 21.84 -36.30 -18.41
CA GLY A 444 21.47 -37.08 -17.22
C GLY A 444 20.65 -36.31 -16.15
N GLY A 445 19.93 -35.26 -16.55
CA GLY A 445 19.20 -34.37 -15.64
C GLY A 445 20.07 -33.34 -14.92
N MET A 446 21.30 -33.08 -15.40
CA MET A 446 22.23 -32.09 -14.88
C MET A 446 22.66 -31.11 -15.96
N ALA A 447 22.75 -29.83 -15.63
CA ALA A 447 23.42 -28.80 -16.43
C ALA A 447 24.61 -28.28 -15.62
N ILE A 448 25.81 -28.36 -16.19
CA ILE A 448 27.05 -27.94 -15.54
C ILE A 448 27.68 -26.79 -16.34
N MET A 449 27.87 -25.65 -15.70
CA MET A 449 28.67 -24.53 -16.18
C MET A 449 30.11 -24.73 -15.71
N ASP A 450 31.09 -24.70 -16.61
CA ASP A 450 32.48 -25.03 -16.30
C ASP A 450 33.06 -24.02 -15.28
N ASN A 451 33.58 -24.52 -14.16
CA ASN A 451 34.25 -23.68 -13.16
C ASN A 451 35.62 -23.16 -13.60
N ALA A 452 36.12 -23.63 -14.75
CA ALA A 452 37.35 -23.10 -15.35
C ALA A 452 37.14 -21.75 -16.06
N GLU A 453 35.89 -21.35 -16.35
CA GLU A 453 35.58 -20.07 -17.00
C GLU A 453 35.54 -18.90 -16.00
N THR A 454 35.67 -17.67 -16.52
CA THR A 454 35.43 -16.45 -15.74
C THR A 454 34.06 -15.90 -16.09
N TRP A 455 33.14 -15.98 -15.13
CA TRP A 455 31.74 -15.67 -15.33
C TRP A 455 31.40 -14.20 -15.06
N ASN A 456 30.51 -13.64 -15.88
CA ASN A 456 29.70 -12.49 -15.54
C ASN A 456 28.31 -12.98 -15.13
N ASP A 457 27.94 -12.73 -13.86
CA ASP A 457 26.73 -13.21 -13.20
C ASP A 457 25.59 -12.17 -13.21
N GLU A 458 25.73 -11.10 -14.00
CA GLU A 458 24.64 -10.18 -14.33
C GLU A 458 23.54 -10.89 -15.15
N LEU A 459 22.31 -10.37 -15.11
CA LEU A 459 21.23 -10.85 -15.97
C LEU A 459 21.63 -10.65 -17.44
N GLY A 460 21.50 -11.70 -18.27
CA GLY A 460 22.02 -11.67 -19.64
C GLY A 460 23.55 -11.71 -19.75
N GLY A 461 24.28 -11.93 -18.65
CA GLY A 461 25.72 -12.13 -18.60
C GLY A 461 26.17 -13.48 -19.19
N SER A 462 27.49 -13.72 -19.23
CA SER A 462 28.03 -14.94 -19.86
C SER A 462 27.57 -16.21 -19.18
N TRP A 463 27.42 -16.22 -17.85
CA TRP A 463 26.91 -17.38 -17.14
C TRP A 463 25.43 -17.62 -17.44
N PHE A 464 24.62 -16.56 -17.41
CA PHE A 464 23.17 -16.63 -17.68
C PHE A 464 22.90 -17.21 -19.08
N ASN A 465 23.60 -16.74 -20.11
CA ASN A 465 23.42 -17.25 -21.48
C ASN A 465 23.74 -18.74 -21.58
N VAL A 466 24.87 -19.19 -21.01
CA VAL A 466 25.27 -20.61 -21.04
C VAL A 466 24.31 -21.45 -20.20
N ALA A 467 23.94 -21.01 -19.00
CA ALA A 467 22.99 -21.72 -18.16
C ALA A 467 21.62 -21.87 -18.85
N MET A 468 21.12 -20.82 -19.52
CA MET A 468 19.85 -20.88 -20.26
C MET A 468 19.94 -21.87 -21.42
N HIS A 469 21.06 -21.86 -22.14
CA HIS A 469 21.34 -22.84 -23.21
C HIS A 469 21.28 -24.28 -22.70
N GLU A 470 22.04 -24.59 -21.64
CA GLU A 470 22.12 -25.94 -21.08
C GLU A 470 20.81 -26.38 -20.41
N ILE A 471 20.07 -25.46 -19.78
CA ILE A 471 18.73 -25.75 -19.25
C ILE A 471 17.77 -26.06 -20.40
N GLY A 472 17.82 -25.32 -21.51
CA GLY A 472 17.05 -25.62 -22.72
C GLY A 472 17.30 -27.04 -23.24
N HIS A 473 18.56 -27.52 -23.20
CA HIS A 473 18.87 -28.93 -23.50
C HIS A 473 18.21 -29.93 -22.56
N LEU A 474 18.15 -29.64 -21.26
CA LEU A 474 17.43 -30.48 -20.30
C LEU A 474 15.92 -30.49 -20.54
N LEU A 475 15.37 -29.42 -21.11
CA LEU A 475 13.96 -29.32 -21.52
C LEU A 475 13.69 -29.94 -22.90
N GLY A 476 14.72 -30.44 -23.59
CA GLY A 476 14.61 -31.12 -24.87
C GLY A 476 14.87 -30.25 -26.09
N GLN A 477 15.25 -28.98 -25.92
CA GLN A 477 15.72 -28.15 -27.04
C GLN A 477 17.11 -28.64 -27.50
N GLY A 478 17.40 -28.55 -28.78
CA GLY A 478 18.70 -28.86 -29.35
C GLY A 478 19.29 -27.64 -30.05
N HIS A 479 20.53 -27.76 -30.52
CA HIS A 479 21.21 -26.63 -31.17
C HIS A 479 20.45 -26.14 -32.41
N THR A 480 20.51 -24.82 -32.63
CA THR A 480 19.84 -24.12 -33.73
C THR A 480 20.83 -23.21 -34.48
N TYR A 481 22.02 -23.73 -34.80
CA TYR A 481 23.09 -22.93 -35.40
C TYR A 481 22.78 -22.41 -36.81
N ASP A 482 21.75 -22.94 -37.45
CA ASP A 482 21.26 -22.51 -38.76
C ASP A 482 20.23 -21.37 -38.71
N GLN A 483 19.75 -21.03 -37.50
CA GLN A 483 18.69 -20.05 -37.25
C GLN A 483 19.22 -18.60 -37.14
N PRO A 484 18.33 -17.59 -37.12
CA PRO A 484 18.74 -16.21 -36.92
C PRO A 484 19.61 -16.03 -35.67
N VAL A 485 20.54 -15.08 -35.77
CA VAL A 485 21.37 -14.63 -34.65
C VAL A 485 20.49 -14.22 -33.45
N LEU A 486 21.05 -14.30 -32.23
CA LEU A 486 20.39 -13.99 -30.95
C LEU A 486 19.44 -15.07 -30.40
N THR A 487 19.34 -16.24 -31.04
CA THR A 487 18.70 -17.42 -30.43
C THR A 487 19.64 -18.06 -29.40
N ILE A 488 19.10 -18.46 -28.25
CA ILE A 488 19.86 -19.01 -27.13
C ILE A 488 20.45 -20.37 -27.49
N GLN A 489 19.72 -21.20 -28.24
CA GLN A 489 20.23 -22.48 -28.74
C GLN A 489 21.17 -22.33 -29.96
N GLY A 490 21.42 -21.10 -30.41
CA GLY A 490 22.28 -20.77 -31.55
C GLY A 490 23.78 -20.67 -31.22
N SER A 491 24.60 -20.29 -32.22
CA SER A 491 26.07 -20.14 -32.06
C SER A 491 26.62 -18.76 -32.42
N GLU A 492 25.79 -17.83 -32.93
CA GLU A 492 26.27 -16.57 -33.49
C GLU A 492 25.70 -15.33 -32.77
N GLY A 493 26.52 -14.71 -31.92
CA GLY A 493 26.26 -13.38 -31.33
C GLY A 493 26.75 -12.20 -32.19
N SER A 494 27.28 -12.44 -33.41
CA SER A 494 27.87 -11.37 -34.23
C SER A 494 27.80 -11.64 -35.75
N LEU A 495 26.64 -11.39 -36.36
CA LEU A 495 26.57 -11.06 -37.78
C LEU A 495 25.91 -9.70 -37.96
N ALA A 496 26.75 -8.68 -37.93
CA ALA A 496 26.49 -7.57 -38.81
C ALA A 496 27.54 -7.56 -39.91
N ALA A 497 27.04 -7.47 -41.15
CA ALA A 497 27.79 -7.04 -42.30
C ALA A 497 28.36 -5.62 -42.07
N GLY A 498 29.42 -5.49 -41.28
CA GLY A 498 30.14 -4.24 -41.03
C GLY A 498 29.35 -3.11 -40.36
N ARG A 499 28.25 -3.40 -39.67
CA ARG A 499 27.53 -2.40 -38.85
C ARG A 499 27.46 -2.86 -37.40
N ASN A 500 28.13 -2.20 -36.46
CA ASN A 500 27.81 -2.41 -35.04
C ASN A 500 26.34 -2.02 -34.81
N VAL A 501 25.43 -2.98 -34.87
CA VAL A 501 24.06 -2.84 -34.38
C VAL A 501 24.07 -3.59 -33.07
N SER A 502 24.09 -2.86 -31.96
CA SER A 502 23.77 -3.42 -30.66
C SER A 502 22.29 -3.72 -30.69
N VAL A 503 21.92 -4.97 -31.00
CA VAL A 503 20.54 -5.44 -30.88
C VAL A 503 20.39 -5.96 -29.45
N GLU A 504 19.35 -5.50 -28.76
CA GLU A 504 18.99 -6.02 -27.44
C GLU A 504 18.65 -7.51 -27.57
N PRO A 505 19.28 -8.40 -26.78
CA PRO A 505 18.99 -9.84 -26.85
C PRO A 505 17.61 -10.14 -26.25
N ASP A 506 16.89 -11.09 -26.85
CA ASP A 506 15.63 -11.62 -26.34
C ASP A 506 15.87 -12.97 -25.62
N PHE A 507 15.34 -13.13 -24.41
CA PHE A 507 15.49 -14.34 -23.61
C PHE A 507 14.15 -15.08 -23.41
N PRO A 508 14.03 -16.34 -23.88
CA PRO A 508 14.79 -16.93 -24.97
C PRO A 508 14.35 -16.33 -26.32
N GLY A 509 15.05 -16.60 -27.41
CA GLY A 509 14.70 -16.07 -28.72
C GLY A 509 13.43 -16.71 -29.31
N ASP A 510 12.80 -16.07 -30.28
CA ASP A 510 11.54 -16.52 -30.91
C ASP A 510 11.56 -18.01 -31.34
N VAL A 511 12.68 -18.48 -31.90
CA VAL A 511 12.80 -19.88 -32.36
C VAL A 511 12.88 -20.86 -31.19
N ASP A 512 13.54 -20.47 -30.10
CA ASP A 512 13.61 -21.26 -28.87
C ASP A 512 12.22 -21.38 -28.24
N ILE A 513 11.40 -20.32 -28.30
CA ILE A 513 9.99 -20.33 -27.85
C ILE A 513 9.16 -21.30 -28.68
N VAL A 514 9.24 -21.22 -30.01
CA VAL A 514 8.48 -22.11 -30.91
C VAL A 514 8.85 -23.58 -30.69
N HIS A 515 10.14 -23.91 -30.62
CA HIS A 515 10.60 -25.26 -30.29
C HIS A 515 10.22 -25.70 -28.88
N GLY A 516 10.27 -24.77 -27.91
CA GLY A 516 9.84 -25.02 -26.53
C GLY A 516 8.35 -25.35 -26.44
N GLN A 517 7.48 -24.58 -27.11
CA GLN A 517 6.03 -24.78 -27.11
C GLN A 517 5.61 -26.04 -27.87
N PHE A 518 6.42 -26.48 -28.85
CA PHE A 518 6.25 -27.80 -29.47
C PHE A 518 6.45 -28.95 -28.46
N LEU A 519 7.46 -28.81 -27.59
CA LEU A 519 7.86 -29.81 -26.60
C LEU A 519 7.01 -29.76 -25.31
N HIS A 520 6.54 -28.56 -24.94
CA HIS A 520 5.77 -28.28 -23.73
C HIS A 520 4.69 -27.23 -24.04
N ARG A 521 3.48 -27.69 -24.37
CA ARG A 521 2.44 -26.79 -24.90
C ARG A 521 1.78 -25.97 -23.79
N PRO A 522 1.62 -24.65 -23.94
CA PRO A 522 0.80 -23.84 -23.04
C PRO A 522 -0.69 -24.09 -23.32
N ASP A 523 -1.19 -25.28 -22.94
CA ASP A 523 -2.56 -25.76 -23.22
C ASP A 523 -3.43 -25.93 -21.96
N SER A 524 -3.19 -25.11 -20.93
CA SER A 524 -4.14 -24.93 -19.81
C SER A 524 -5.38 -24.18 -20.30
N ILE A 525 -6.31 -24.93 -20.91
CA ILE A 525 -7.51 -24.38 -21.59
C ILE A 525 -8.75 -24.34 -20.68
N ASP A 526 -8.63 -24.76 -19.43
CA ASP A 526 -9.74 -24.85 -18.49
C ASP A 526 -10.24 -23.47 -18.07
N ILE A 527 -11.56 -23.36 -17.91
CA ILE A 527 -12.26 -22.13 -17.56
C ILE A 527 -13.36 -22.51 -16.58
N ASP A 528 -13.29 -21.95 -15.38
CA ASP A 528 -14.34 -22.06 -14.39
C ASP A 528 -15.21 -20.80 -14.37
N LEU A 529 -16.48 -20.91 -14.75
CA LEU A 529 -17.41 -19.77 -14.82
C LEU A 529 -18.54 -19.90 -13.80
N TYR A 530 -18.69 -18.88 -12.95
CA TYR A 530 -19.73 -18.82 -11.92
C TYR A 530 -20.72 -17.69 -12.22
N GLN A 531 -22.02 -18.00 -12.16
CA GLN A 531 -23.08 -16.98 -12.26
C GLN A 531 -23.56 -16.58 -10.87
N PHE A 532 -23.84 -15.29 -10.70
CA PHE A 532 -24.51 -14.77 -9.52
C PHE A 532 -25.45 -13.60 -9.85
N ASP A 533 -26.44 -13.40 -8.99
CA ASP A 533 -27.39 -12.29 -9.10
C ASP A 533 -27.19 -11.30 -7.95
N VAL A 534 -27.06 -10.02 -8.28
CA VAL A 534 -26.99 -8.91 -7.33
C VAL A 534 -28.37 -8.27 -7.23
N GLN A 535 -28.93 -8.18 -6.02
CA GLN A 535 -30.29 -7.62 -5.82
C GLN A 535 -30.31 -6.11 -5.56
N GLU A 536 -29.23 -5.55 -5.03
CA GLU A 536 -29.10 -4.15 -4.62
C GLU A 536 -27.71 -3.65 -5.01
N ALA A 537 -27.52 -2.33 -5.16
CA ALA A 537 -26.21 -1.80 -5.49
C ALA A 537 -25.24 -1.92 -4.31
N GLY A 538 -23.96 -2.19 -4.56
CA GLY A 538 -22.96 -2.35 -3.51
C GLY A 538 -21.55 -2.66 -4.01
N LEU A 539 -20.59 -2.65 -3.08
CA LEU A 539 -19.20 -2.98 -3.35
C LEU A 539 -19.03 -4.50 -3.47
N PHE A 540 -18.53 -4.95 -4.60
CA PHE A 540 -18.15 -6.34 -4.88
C PHE A 540 -16.65 -6.46 -4.96
N THR A 541 -16.09 -7.45 -4.25
CA THR A 541 -14.69 -7.84 -4.38
C THR A 541 -14.60 -9.31 -4.75
N ALA A 542 -13.66 -9.66 -5.63
CA ALA A 542 -13.28 -11.04 -5.91
C ALA A 542 -11.76 -11.19 -5.79
N GLU A 543 -11.32 -12.17 -5.00
CA GLU A 543 -9.92 -12.47 -4.73
C GLU A 543 -9.65 -13.95 -5.01
N ILE A 544 -8.60 -14.25 -5.76
CA ILE A 544 -8.04 -15.60 -5.86
C ILE A 544 -6.95 -15.77 -4.80
N MET A 545 -6.93 -16.94 -4.17
CA MET A 545 -5.79 -17.44 -3.41
C MET A 545 -5.39 -18.78 -4.01
N ALA A 546 -4.32 -18.79 -4.78
CA ALA A 546 -3.69 -19.95 -5.35
C ALA A 546 -2.25 -20.02 -4.87
N GLU A 547 -1.44 -19.01 -5.17
CA GLU A 547 -0.05 -18.94 -4.71
C GLU A 547 0.01 -18.82 -3.18
N ARG A 548 -0.81 -17.93 -2.59
CA ARG A 548 -0.80 -17.67 -1.14
C ARG A 548 -1.48 -18.75 -0.28
N LEU A 549 -1.84 -19.90 -0.87
CA LEU A 549 -2.33 -21.06 -0.11
C LEU A 549 -1.27 -21.59 0.86
N SER A 550 -1.72 -22.21 1.96
CA SER A 550 -0.80 -22.78 2.97
C SER A 550 0.16 -23.85 2.41
N SER A 551 -0.21 -24.46 1.29
CA SER A 551 0.73 -25.09 0.37
C SER A 551 0.41 -24.44 -0.97
N SER A 552 1.37 -23.70 -1.51
CA SER A 552 1.24 -22.94 -2.75
C SER A 552 0.68 -23.83 -3.85
N SER A 553 -0.34 -23.33 -4.54
CA SER A 553 -0.67 -23.82 -5.87
C SER A 553 0.37 -23.31 -6.87
N GLN A 554 0.36 -23.90 -8.07
CA GLN A 554 1.14 -23.41 -9.21
C GLN A 554 0.27 -22.64 -10.20
N LEU A 555 -1.00 -22.39 -9.85
CA LEU A 555 -1.88 -21.60 -10.70
C LEU A 555 -1.54 -20.12 -10.53
N ASP A 556 -1.00 -19.55 -11.60
CA ASP A 556 -1.03 -18.11 -11.89
C ASP A 556 -2.39 -17.76 -12.53
N SER A 557 -3.14 -16.87 -11.88
CA SER A 557 -4.60 -16.84 -11.96
C SER A 557 -5.17 -15.60 -12.64
N VAL A 558 -6.12 -15.77 -13.57
CA VAL A 558 -6.85 -14.67 -14.21
C VAL A 558 -8.28 -14.59 -13.71
N LEU A 559 -8.74 -13.38 -13.36
CA LEU A 559 -10.14 -13.07 -13.11
C LEU A 559 -10.76 -12.23 -14.24
N ARG A 560 -11.96 -12.63 -14.69
CA ARG A 560 -12.78 -11.86 -15.65
C ARG A 560 -14.21 -11.74 -15.17
N LEU A 561 -14.75 -10.53 -15.13
CA LEU A 561 -16.12 -10.26 -14.69
C LEU A 561 -16.98 -9.71 -15.83
N PHE A 562 -18.10 -10.38 -16.08
CA PHE A 562 -19.06 -10.05 -17.11
C PHE A 562 -20.40 -9.64 -16.51
N ARG A 563 -21.05 -8.65 -17.12
CA ARG A 563 -22.42 -8.24 -16.84
C ARG A 563 -23.36 -8.73 -17.93
N GLN A 564 -24.51 -9.28 -17.57
CA GLN A 564 -25.61 -9.48 -18.52
C GLN A 564 -26.42 -8.19 -18.67
N ASN A 565 -26.48 -7.69 -19.91
CA ASN A 565 -27.28 -6.53 -20.26
C ASN A 565 -28.78 -6.88 -20.36
N PRO A 566 -29.69 -5.89 -20.27
CA PRO A 566 -31.12 -6.12 -20.37
C PRO A 566 -31.61 -6.78 -21.67
N ASP A 567 -30.81 -6.72 -22.74
CA ASP A 567 -31.10 -7.37 -24.03
C ASP A 567 -30.60 -8.83 -24.12
N GLY A 568 -30.00 -9.35 -23.04
CA GLY A 568 -29.42 -10.69 -22.94
C GLY A 568 -28.00 -10.80 -23.50
N SER A 569 -27.41 -9.72 -24.02
CA SER A 569 -25.99 -9.68 -24.36
C SER A 569 -25.13 -9.64 -23.09
N HIS A 570 -23.86 -10.02 -23.20
CA HIS A 570 -22.91 -9.97 -22.10
C HIS A 570 -21.77 -9.00 -22.44
N GLU A 571 -21.30 -8.28 -21.44
CA GLU A 571 -20.21 -7.31 -21.55
C GLU A 571 -19.16 -7.60 -20.48
N LEU A 572 -17.88 -7.66 -20.87
CA LEU A 572 -16.76 -7.69 -19.94
C LEU A 572 -16.62 -6.30 -19.30
N ILE A 573 -16.72 -6.23 -17.98
CA ILE A 573 -16.68 -4.96 -17.23
C ILE A 573 -15.41 -4.79 -16.39
N ALA A 574 -14.73 -5.89 -16.03
CA ALA A 574 -13.47 -5.86 -15.32
C ALA A 574 -12.67 -7.15 -15.59
N GLN A 575 -11.34 -7.06 -15.54
CA GLN A 575 -10.44 -8.20 -15.59
C GLN A 575 -9.13 -7.90 -14.85
N ASN A 576 -8.49 -8.92 -14.30
CA ASN A 576 -7.16 -8.83 -13.72
C ASN A 576 -6.41 -10.17 -13.93
N ASP A 577 -5.08 -10.08 -14.06
CA ASP A 577 -4.11 -11.18 -14.23
C ASP A 577 -3.25 -11.29 -12.95
N ASP A 578 -2.84 -10.17 -12.34
CA ASP A 578 -1.95 -10.15 -11.17
C ASP A 578 -2.29 -8.99 -10.22
N TYR A 579 -2.28 -9.23 -8.90
CA TYR A 579 -2.42 -8.16 -7.91
C TYR A 579 -1.65 -8.43 -6.61
N PHE A 580 -1.83 -9.63 -6.04
CA PHE A 580 -1.08 -10.08 -4.87
C PHE A 580 -0.09 -11.14 -5.31
N SER A 581 0.98 -10.73 -6.01
CA SER A 581 1.79 -11.65 -6.83
C SER A 581 0.89 -12.24 -7.94
N GLU A 582 1.05 -13.52 -8.27
CA GLU A 582 0.28 -14.32 -9.25
C GLU A 582 -1.23 -14.52 -8.89
N ASP A 583 -1.65 -14.02 -7.73
CA ASP A 583 -3.04 -14.07 -7.28
C ASP A 583 -3.84 -12.83 -7.75
N SER A 584 -4.85 -13.06 -8.59
CA SER A 584 -5.73 -12.03 -9.12
C SER A 584 -6.72 -11.43 -8.09
N PHE A 585 -6.99 -10.13 -8.23
CA PHE A 585 -7.95 -9.39 -7.40
C PHE A 585 -8.79 -8.39 -8.21
N LEU A 586 -10.08 -8.27 -7.90
CA LEU A 586 -11.00 -7.29 -8.47
C LEU A 586 -11.81 -6.59 -7.39
N THR A 587 -12.03 -5.29 -7.56
CA THR A 587 -12.93 -4.47 -6.73
C THR A 587 -13.75 -3.52 -7.59
N LEU A 588 -15.06 -3.49 -7.40
CA LEU A 588 -15.96 -2.58 -8.12
C LEU A 588 -17.34 -2.49 -7.47
N ASN A 589 -18.01 -1.34 -7.64
CA ASN A 589 -19.43 -1.21 -7.32
C ASN A 589 -20.27 -1.87 -8.42
N LEU A 590 -21.17 -2.76 -8.01
CA LEU A 590 -22.14 -3.43 -8.88
C LEU A 590 -23.54 -2.86 -8.65
N GLU A 591 -24.31 -2.82 -9.74
CA GLU A 591 -25.73 -2.48 -9.73
C GLU A 591 -26.56 -3.77 -9.69
N PRO A 592 -27.87 -3.70 -9.37
CA PRO A 592 -28.74 -4.87 -9.47
C PRO A 592 -28.71 -5.51 -10.87
N GLY A 593 -28.45 -6.80 -10.94
CA GLY A 593 -28.31 -7.52 -12.21
C GLY A 593 -27.70 -8.91 -12.10
N THR A 594 -27.58 -9.59 -13.23
CA THR A 594 -26.93 -10.91 -13.35
C THR A 594 -25.51 -10.75 -13.85
N TYR A 595 -24.58 -11.38 -13.17
CA TYR A 595 -23.15 -11.30 -13.42
C TYR A 595 -22.52 -12.69 -13.54
N PHE A 596 -21.37 -12.75 -14.20
CA PHE A 596 -20.58 -13.96 -14.36
C PHE A 596 -19.11 -13.66 -14.04
N ILE A 597 -18.51 -14.44 -13.16
CA ILE A 597 -17.08 -14.36 -12.86
C ILE A 597 -16.38 -15.62 -13.37
N GLY A 598 -15.37 -15.42 -14.21
CA GLY A 598 -14.56 -16.47 -14.79
C GLY A 598 -13.18 -16.52 -14.14
N VAL A 599 -12.72 -17.71 -13.83
CA VAL A 599 -11.37 -18.03 -13.37
C VAL A 599 -10.69 -18.87 -14.45
N SER A 600 -9.47 -18.50 -14.81
CA SER A 600 -8.60 -19.23 -15.73
C SER A 600 -7.14 -19.03 -15.35
N SER A 601 -6.22 -19.61 -16.12
CA SER A 601 -4.78 -19.40 -15.97
C SER A 601 -4.27 -18.21 -16.78
N THR A 602 -3.14 -17.65 -16.38
CA THR A 602 -2.39 -16.63 -17.13
C THR A 602 -2.12 -17.10 -18.55
N GLY A 603 -2.31 -16.19 -19.52
CA GLY A 603 -2.31 -16.47 -20.95
C GLY A 603 -3.66 -16.96 -21.52
N ASN A 604 -4.53 -17.53 -20.68
CA ASN A 604 -5.92 -17.87 -21.03
C ASN A 604 -6.89 -16.76 -20.60
N ASP A 605 -6.62 -15.53 -21.02
CA ASP A 605 -7.39 -14.32 -20.68
C ASP A 605 -8.31 -13.84 -21.82
N ALA A 606 -8.15 -14.40 -23.03
CA ALA A 606 -8.86 -13.97 -24.24
C ALA A 606 -10.04 -14.88 -24.67
N TYR A 607 -10.42 -15.87 -23.86
CA TYR A 607 -11.50 -16.81 -24.22
C TYR A 607 -12.85 -16.12 -24.47
N ASP A 608 -13.69 -16.73 -25.31
CA ASP A 608 -15.05 -16.28 -25.62
C ASP A 608 -16.08 -17.14 -24.86
N PRO A 609 -16.64 -16.66 -23.73
CA PRO A 609 -17.60 -17.40 -22.92
C PRO A 609 -18.98 -17.58 -23.58
N THR A 610 -19.21 -17.08 -24.80
CA THR A 610 -20.43 -17.42 -25.55
C THR A 610 -20.37 -18.83 -26.15
N ILE A 611 -19.17 -19.42 -26.24
CA ILE A 611 -18.91 -20.76 -26.76
C ILE A 611 -18.11 -21.53 -25.71
N ALA A 612 -18.55 -22.74 -25.36
CA ALA A 612 -17.84 -23.58 -24.40
C ALA A 612 -16.45 -23.99 -24.90
N ASN A 613 -15.49 -24.05 -23.97
CA ASN A 613 -14.12 -24.55 -24.16
C ASN A 613 -13.34 -23.79 -25.24
N THR A 614 -13.39 -22.45 -25.19
CA THR A 614 -12.61 -21.55 -26.07
C THR A 614 -11.29 -21.10 -25.46
N GLY A 615 -10.88 -21.66 -24.31
CA GLY A 615 -9.61 -21.35 -23.67
C GLY A 615 -8.40 -21.80 -24.50
N MET A 616 -7.30 -21.07 -24.37
CA MET A 616 -6.03 -21.32 -25.08
C MET A 616 -4.87 -20.57 -24.42
N ASN A 617 -3.63 -21.01 -24.65
CA ASN A 617 -2.38 -20.34 -24.24
C ASN A 617 -2.15 -20.25 -22.72
N GLY A 618 -2.94 -20.96 -21.91
CA GLY A 618 -2.72 -20.98 -20.47
C GLY A 618 -1.42 -21.70 -20.12
N THR A 619 -0.58 -21.07 -19.30
CA THR A 619 0.76 -21.58 -18.93
C THR A 619 0.80 -22.31 -17.59
N SER A 620 -0.22 -22.11 -16.75
CA SER A 620 -0.26 -22.61 -15.37
C SER A 620 -1.54 -23.41 -15.07
N GLU A 621 -1.51 -24.28 -14.06
CA GLU A 621 -2.70 -25.00 -13.59
C GLU A 621 -2.60 -25.36 -12.09
N GLY A 622 -3.75 -25.48 -11.42
CA GLY A 622 -3.75 -25.85 -10.02
C GLY A 622 -5.02 -25.52 -9.25
N THR A 623 -5.00 -25.86 -7.96
CA THR A 623 -6.08 -25.55 -7.03
C THR A 623 -6.12 -24.07 -6.71
N TYR A 624 -7.31 -23.52 -6.51
CA TYR A 624 -7.49 -22.15 -6.06
C TYR A 624 -8.63 -22.03 -5.06
N GLN A 625 -8.61 -20.95 -4.31
CA GLN A 625 -9.76 -20.47 -3.56
C GLN A 625 -10.24 -19.15 -4.15
N LEU A 626 -11.46 -19.11 -4.65
CA LEU A 626 -12.15 -17.88 -5.05
C LEU A 626 -12.94 -17.37 -3.85
N ARG A 627 -12.56 -16.20 -3.34
CA ARG A 627 -13.34 -15.46 -2.36
C ARG A 627 -14.10 -14.35 -3.05
N THR A 628 -15.41 -14.33 -2.90
CA THR A 628 -16.23 -13.16 -3.29
C THR A 628 -16.84 -12.55 -2.04
N ASN A 629 -16.78 -11.22 -1.94
CA ASN A 629 -17.48 -10.47 -0.91
C ASN A 629 -18.40 -9.47 -1.58
N PHE A 630 -19.59 -9.31 -1.03
CA PHE A 630 -20.50 -8.25 -1.42
C PHE A 630 -20.98 -7.50 -0.19
N ARG A 631 -20.78 -6.18 -0.21
CA ARG A 631 -21.27 -5.25 0.81
C ARG A 631 -22.29 -4.34 0.13
N PRO A 632 -23.60 -4.44 0.45
CA PRO A 632 -24.60 -3.54 -0.10
C PRO A 632 -24.29 -2.09 0.30
N ASN A 633 -24.74 -1.14 -0.51
CA ASN A 633 -24.69 0.27 -0.13
C ASN A 633 -25.44 0.48 1.19
N VAL A 634 -24.91 1.36 2.03
CA VAL A 634 -25.38 1.57 3.40
C VAL A 634 -26.86 1.98 3.42
N ASN A 635 -27.65 1.33 4.29
CA ASN A 635 -29.09 1.63 4.46
C ASN A 635 -29.34 2.89 5.31
N ALA A 636 -28.53 3.12 6.36
CA ALA A 636 -28.53 4.33 7.16
C ALA A 636 -27.11 4.69 7.62
N ALA A 637 -26.77 5.97 7.55
CA ALA A 637 -25.48 6.51 7.98
C ALA A 637 -25.69 7.71 8.90
N LEU A 638 -24.67 7.99 9.73
CA LEU A 638 -24.54 9.23 10.47
C LEU A 638 -24.47 10.39 9.48
N LYS A 639 -25.24 11.44 9.72
CA LYS A 639 -25.35 12.58 8.82
C LYS A 639 -24.98 13.90 9.45
N ASP A 640 -24.50 14.80 8.60
CA ASP A 640 -24.40 16.21 8.94
C ASP A 640 -25.76 16.93 8.90
N ALA A 641 -25.77 18.22 9.23
CA ALA A 641 -26.95 19.06 9.28
C ALA A 641 -27.53 19.39 7.89
N THR A 642 -26.77 19.19 6.81
CA THR A 642 -27.23 19.37 5.42
C THR A 642 -27.80 18.07 4.83
N GLY A 643 -27.50 16.94 5.47
CA GLY A 643 -27.99 15.60 5.16
C GLY A 643 -26.99 14.72 4.42
N GLN A 644 -25.74 15.15 4.26
CA GLN A 644 -24.66 14.30 3.74
C GLN A 644 -24.26 13.26 4.77
N ALA A 645 -23.79 12.11 4.30
CA ALA A 645 -23.21 11.11 5.18
C ALA A 645 -21.86 11.60 5.72
N LEU A 646 -21.50 11.14 6.92
CA LEU A 646 -20.15 11.28 7.45
C LEU A 646 -19.11 10.79 6.42
N ASP A 647 -18.01 11.51 6.25
CA ASP A 647 -16.80 10.98 5.61
C ASP A 647 -16.01 10.20 6.68
N GLY A 648 -16.38 8.93 6.84
CA GLY A 648 -15.89 8.05 7.89
C GLY A 648 -14.48 7.53 7.64
N ASP A 649 -14.03 7.42 6.39
CA ASP A 649 -12.66 7.02 6.04
C ASP A 649 -11.75 8.22 5.70
N SER A 650 -12.26 9.45 5.81
CA SER A 650 -11.51 10.71 5.66
C SER A 650 -10.82 10.84 4.30
N ASN A 651 -11.42 10.27 3.26
CA ASN A 651 -10.88 10.28 1.90
C ASN A 651 -11.34 11.51 1.08
N GLY A 652 -12.15 12.39 1.67
CA GLY A 652 -12.71 13.58 1.04
C GLY A 652 -14.02 13.35 0.30
N GLU A 653 -14.58 12.14 0.34
CA GLU A 653 -15.88 11.76 -0.22
C GLU A 653 -16.80 11.24 0.92
N ALA A 654 -18.03 11.75 0.99
CA ALA A 654 -19.00 11.32 2.02
C ALA A 654 -19.31 9.81 1.92
N GLY A 655 -19.27 9.11 3.06
CA GLY A 655 -19.47 7.66 3.16
C GLY A 655 -18.41 6.98 4.03
N GLY A 656 -18.27 5.67 3.91
CA GLY A 656 -17.24 4.94 4.67
C GLY A 656 -17.55 4.79 6.16
N VAL A 657 -16.55 4.33 6.91
CA VAL A 657 -16.67 4.00 8.35
C VAL A 657 -15.38 4.38 9.05
N TYR A 658 -15.51 5.12 10.14
CA TYR A 658 -14.36 5.48 10.98
C TYR A 658 -14.03 4.35 11.95
N ASN A 659 -12.75 4.03 12.06
CA ASN A 659 -12.25 2.99 12.95
C ASN A 659 -11.15 3.51 13.87
N PHE A 660 -11.31 3.30 15.17
CA PHE A 660 -10.31 3.68 16.17
C PHE A 660 -10.11 2.57 17.20
N TRP A 661 -8.85 2.20 17.46
CA TRP A 661 -8.51 1.17 18.42
C TRP A 661 -7.88 1.79 19.67
N PHE A 662 -8.27 1.30 20.84
CA PHE A 662 -7.65 1.69 22.12
C PHE A 662 -7.71 0.54 23.12
N ARG A 663 -6.88 0.61 24.16
CA ARG A 663 -6.93 -0.35 25.26
C ARG A 663 -7.74 0.21 26.42
N ALA A 664 -8.57 -0.64 27.04
CA ALA A 664 -9.24 -0.35 28.31
C ALA A 664 -8.76 -1.34 29.38
N THR A 665 -8.51 -0.85 30.59
CA THR A 665 -8.07 -1.67 31.73
C THR A 665 -8.56 -1.07 33.04
N SER A 666 -8.44 -1.85 34.12
CA SER A 666 -8.82 -1.42 35.47
C SER A 666 -8.07 -0.15 35.89
N GLN A 667 -8.68 0.69 36.74
CA GLN A 667 -8.02 1.89 37.26
C GLN A 667 -6.69 1.59 37.95
N SER A 668 -6.54 0.42 38.59
CA SER A 668 -5.28 -0.02 39.20
C SER A 668 -4.17 -0.35 38.20
N ASN A 669 -4.53 -0.57 36.93
CA ASN A 669 -3.61 -0.85 35.83
C ASN A 669 -3.39 0.36 34.92
N THR A 670 -3.94 1.52 35.25
CA THR A 670 -3.69 2.78 34.57
C THR A 670 -2.80 3.66 35.44
N LEU A 671 -1.56 3.86 35.02
CA LEU A 671 -0.57 4.68 35.69
C LEU A 671 -0.66 6.12 35.19
N ILE A 672 -1.17 7.02 36.01
CA ILE A 672 -1.31 8.45 35.71
C ILE A 672 0.02 9.17 35.97
N VAL A 673 0.43 9.98 35.00
CA VAL A 673 1.57 10.89 35.09
C VAL A 673 1.07 12.33 34.94
N ASP A 674 1.30 13.14 35.96
CA ASP A 674 0.94 14.57 35.99
C ASP A 674 2.14 15.38 36.48
N LYS A 675 2.69 16.26 35.63
CA LYS A 675 3.85 17.09 35.98
C LYS A 675 3.61 18.01 37.18
N ALA A 676 2.35 18.42 37.40
CA ALA A 676 1.95 19.23 38.54
C ALA A 676 1.95 18.45 39.87
N ALA A 677 2.02 17.12 39.84
CA ALA A 677 2.02 16.29 41.03
C ALA A 677 3.28 16.46 41.90
N ALA A 678 3.15 16.08 43.18
CA ALA A 678 4.28 16.00 44.10
C ALA A 678 5.20 14.80 43.75
N PRO A 679 6.52 14.89 44.01
CA PRO A 679 7.43 13.76 43.82
C PRO A 679 7.06 12.56 44.69
N GLY A 680 7.28 11.33 44.18
CA GLY A 680 7.09 10.09 44.94
C GLY A 680 5.66 9.54 44.95
N GLY A 681 4.80 9.97 44.01
CA GLY A 681 3.49 9.35 43.77
C GLY A 681 3.57 7.88 43.35
N ASN A 682 2.42 7.23 43.27
CA ASN A 682 2.28 5.80 42.96
C ASN A 682 1.57 5.52 41.63
N GLY A 683 1.26 6.56 40.85
CA GLY A 683 0.57 6.44 39.57
C GLY A 683 -0.96 6.35 39.65
N SER A 684 -1.57 6.43 40.83
CA SER A 684 -3.03 6.53 40.93
C SER A 684 -3.53 7.95 40.64
N LEU A 685 -4.81 8.11 40.27
CA LEU A 685 -5.44 9.44 40.11
C LEU A 685 -5.27 10.36 41.34
N ALA A 686 -5.24 9.80 42.55
CA ALA A 686 -5.08 10.56 43.79
C ALA A 686 -3.63 10.97 44.08
N THR A 687 -2.67 10.13 43.68
CA THR A 687 -1.23 10.42 43.82
C THR A 687 -0.47 10.03 42.54
N PRO A 688 -0.62 10.82 41.47
CA PRO A 688 0.01 10.54 40.17
C PRO A 688 1.55 10.54 40.27
N PHE A 689 2.21 9.87 39.32
CA PHE A 689 3.63 10.07 39.14
C PHE A 689 3.92 11.48 38.63
N LYS A 690 4.98 12.11 39.14
CA LYS A 690 5.41 13.43 38.65
C LYS A 690 6.15 13.33 37.31
N ASN A 691 6.97 12.29 37.14
CA ASN A 691 7.81 12.13 35.96
C ASN A 691 7.48 10.85 35.20
N ILE A 692 7.62 10.89 33.88
CA ILE A 692 7.35 9.77 32.98
C ILE A 692 8.27 8.58 33.30
N LYS A 693 9.57 8.83 33.56
CA LYS A 693 10.53 7.78 33.91
C LYS A 693 10.14 6.93 35.13
N ASP A 694 9.41 7.53 36.08
CA ASP A 694 9.02 6.84 37.30
C ASP A 694 7.90 5.83 36.99
N ALA A 695 7.00 6.18 36.05
CA ALA A 695 5.96 5.28 35.56
C ALA A 695 6.52 4.17 34.66
N THR A 696 7.40 4.50 33.71
CA THR A 696 7.97 3.49 32.80
C THR A 696 8.85 2.47 33.52
N ALA A 697 9.47 2.84 34.65
CA ALA A 697 10.29 1.94 35.46
C ALA A 697 9.47 0.87 36.20
N VAL A 698 8.17 1.10 36.44
CA VAL A 698 7.31 0.17 37.21
C VAL A 698 6.24 -0.51 36.36
N ALA A 699 5.94 0.04 35.18
CA ALA A 699 4.90 -0.48 34.29
C ALA A 699 5.12 -1.95 33.92
N GLN A 700 4.02 -2.70 33.86
CA GLN A 700 3.98 -4.11 33.51
C GLN A 700 3.16 -4.33 32.23
N PRO A 701 3.40 -5.43 31.48
CA PRO A 701 2.60 -5.75 30.30
C PRO A 701 1.09 -5.77 30.60
N GLY A 702 0.29 -5.18 29.70
CA GLY A 702 -1.16 -5.01 29.83
C GLY A 702 -1.60 -3.74 30.56
N GLN A 703 -0.67 -2.94 31.09
CA GLN A 703 -0.97 -1.65 31.72
C GLN A 703 -0.94 -0.48 30.74
N ILE A 704 -1.60 0.61 31.14
CA ILE A 704 -1.60 1.89 30.43
C ILE A 704 -0.80 2.90 31.24
N ILE A 705 0.06 3.68 30.59
CA ILE A 705 0.62 4.92 31.16
C ILE A 705 -0.14 6.08 30.53
N ARG A 706 -0.84 6.89 31.32
CA ARG A 706 -1.60 8.05 30.84
C ARG A 706 -0.92 9.35 31.29
N ILE A 707 -0.40 10.12 30.34
CA ILE A 707 0.29 11.39 30.55
C ILE A 707 -0.70 12.51 30.30
N VAL A 708 -0.98 13.31 31.35
CA VAL A 708 -2.04 14.32 31.28
C VAL A 708 -1.50 15.73 31.04
N GLY A 709 -2.29 16.57 30.37
CA GLY A 709 -2.14 18.02 30.41
C GLY A 709 -2.39 18.57 31.82
N ASN A 710 -1.64 19.59 32.24
CA ASN A 710 -1.73 20.10 33.61
C ASN A 710 -2.33 21.50 33.76
N GLY A 711 -2.34 22.31 32.70
CA GLY A 711 -2.92 23.66 32.74
C GLY A 711 -2.11 24.66 33.56
N GLY A 712 -0.85 24.35 33.89
CA GLY A 712 0.04 25.35 34.50
C GLY A 712 -0.44 25.92 35.84
N ALA A 713 -0.32 27.23 35.99
CA ALA A 713 -0.62 27.96 37.22
C ALA A 713 -2.10 28.37 37.33
N ASP A 714 -2.78 28.59 36.20
CA ASP A 714 -4.20 28.93 36.15
C ASP A 714 -5.13 27.71 36.08
N GLY A 715 -4.59 26.54 35.73
CA GLY A 715 -5.31 25.28 35.58
C GLY A 715 -6.04 25.14 34.25
N ASP A 716 -5.79 26.02 33.28
CA ASP A 716 -6.38 26.03 31.95
C ASP A 716 -5.39 25.43 30.94
N ILE A 717 -5.77 24.34 30.27
CA ILE A 717 -4.87 23.64 29.34
C ILE A 717 -4.66 24.41 28.03
N SER A 718 -5.51 25.41 27.74
CA SER A 718 -5.42 26.24 26.54
C SER A 718 -4.39 27.36 26.65
N THR A 719 -3.98 27.75 27.87
CA THR A 719 -2.95 28.77 28.14
C THR A 719 -1.56 28.14 28.16
N VAL A 720 -1.07 27.76 26.98
CA VAL A 720 0.15 26.94 26.82
C VAL A 720 1.41 27.52 27.50
N ASP A 721 1.55 28.84 27.63
CA ASP A 721 2.75 29.51 28.16
C ASP A 721 3.11 29.12 29.60
N ASP A 722 2.11 28.86 30.46
CA ASP A 722 2.35 28.56 31.87
C ASP A 722 2.25 27.06 32.21
N ASN A 723 1.96 26.22 31.20
CA ASN A 723 1.94 24.77 31.35
C ASN A 723 3.30 24.23 31.83
N LEU A 724 3.27 23.24 32.72
CA LEU A 724 4.48 22.57 33.19
C LEU A 724 4.91 21.48 32.19
N PRO A 725 6.09 21.57 31.55
CA PRO A 725 6.49 20.63 30.53
C PRO A 725 7.08 19.32 31.11
N TYR A 726 6.90 18.21 30.39
CA TYR A 726 7.67 16.98 30.58
C TYR A 726 9.00 17.11 29.84
N GLU A 727 10.13 16.85 30.50
CA GLU A 727 11.47 17.17 29.99
C GLU A 727 12.31 15.91 29.76
N ILE A 728 12.58 15.57 28.50
CA ILE A 728 13.24 14.32 28.09
C ILE A 728 14.54 14.62 27.35
N GLY A 729 15.61 13.93 27.71
CA GLY A 729 16.91 14.05 27.07
C GLY A 729 17.94 14.72 27.96
N PHE A 730 18.65 15.72 27.43
CA PHE A 730 19.81 16.30 28.08
C PHE A 730 19.81 17.84 28.08
N ASN A 731 20.16 18.43 29.21
CA ASN A 731 20.41 19.87 29.31
C ASN A 731 21.73 20.29 28.65
N THR A 732 22.02 21.59 28.60
CA THR A 732 23.26 22.15 28.00
C THR A 732 24.56 21.65 28.65
N SER A 733 24.50 21.16 29.89
CA SER A 733 25.61 20.54 30.61
C SER A 733 25.69 19.01 30.44
N ASN A 734 24.92 18.43 29.50
CA ASN A 734 24.78 16.99 29.24
C ASN A 734 24.28 16.18 30.45
N GLN A 735 23.52 16.79 31.35
CA GLN A 735 22.84 16.07 32.43
C GLN A 735 21.47 15.61 31.94
N ILE A 736 21.06 14.40 32.36
CA ILE A 736 19.76 13.83 32.03
C ILE A 736 18.65 14.71 32.63
N LEU A 737 17.63 15.01 31.83
CA LEU A 737 16.46 15.80 32.23
C LEU A 737 15.52 15.01 33.15
N ALA A 738 14.51 15.70 33.71
CA ALA A 738 13.68 15.17 34.79
C ALA A 738 12.94 13.87 34.40
N ASP A 739 12.50 13.74 33.15
CA ASP A 739 11.69 12.64 32.64
C ASP A 739 12.50 11.54 31.94
N GLY A 740 13.83 11.59 32.00
CA GLY A 740 14.74 10.55 31.48
C GLY A 740 15.55 11.01 30.28
N SER A 741 16.44 10.15 29.77
CA SER A 741 17.30 10.47 28.61
C SER A 741 16.65 10.16 27.26
N THR A 742 15.64 9.29 27.26
CA THR A 742 14.81 8.89 26.13
C THR A 742 13.51 8.30 26.70
N LEU A 743 12.44 8.25 25.91
CA LEU A 743 11.21 7.54 26.27
C LEU A 743 11.04 6.33 25.35
N GLU A 744 11.42 5.16 25.83
CA GLU A 744 11.12 3.89 25.15
C GLU A 744 9.90 3.26 25.83
N VAL A 745 8.85 2.98 25.07
CA VAL A 745 7.63 2.38 25.60
C VAL A 745 7.92 0.94 26.03
N PRO A 746 7.62 0.54 27.29
CA PRO A 746 7.88 -0.82 27.75
C PRO A 746 7.08 -1.89 26.99
N HIS A 747 7.61 -3.12 26.95
CA HIS A 747 6.94 -4.29 26.37
C HIS A 747 5.50 -4.45 26.89
N GLY A 748 4.54 -4.58 25.98
CA GLY A 748 3.12 -4.77 26.29
C GLY A 748 2.43 -3.58 26.99
N VAL A 749 3.04 -2.39 27.02
CA VAL A 749 2.47 -1.19 27.62
C VAL A 749 1.98 -0.24 26.54
N THR A 750 0.81 0.37 26.77
CA THR A 750 0.31 1.47 25.94
C THR A 750 0.54 2.79 26.66
N VAL A 751 1.21 3.74 26.01
CA VAL A 751 1.32 5.13 26.48
C VAL A 751 0.25 5.95 25.79
N MET A 752 -0.59 6.63 26.56
CA MET A 752 -1.57 7.61 26.09
C MET A 752 -1.12 8.99 26.55
N ILE A 753 -1.06 9.97 25.64
CA ILE A 753 -0.71 11.36 25.93
C ILE A 753 -1.92 12.21 25.60
N ASP A 754 -2.50 12.84 26.62
CA ASP A 754 -3.73 13.61 26.49
C ASP A 754 -3.45 15.04 25.98
N GLY A 755 -4.43 15.62 25.30
CA GLY A 755 -4.40 17.02 24.84
C GLY A 755 -3.98 18.01 25.93
N GLY A 756 -3.24 19.04 25.54
CA GLY A 756 -2.65 20.04 26.45
C GLY A 756 -1.37 19.59 27.16
N ALA A 757 -0.87 18.38 26.90
CA ALA A 757 0.45 17.96 27.36
C ALA A 757 1.56 18.62 26.52
N VAL A 758 2.57 19.19 27.21
CA VAL A 758 3.77 19.78 26.59
C VAL A 758 4.98 18.91 26.90
N LEU A 759 5.66 18.41 25.87
CA LEU A 759 6.88 17.63 25.96
C LEU A 759 8.04 18.43 25.36
N LYS A 760 9.05 18.69 26.18
CA LYS A 760 10.29 19.40 25.82
C LYS A 760 11.44 18.41 25.71
N LEU A 761 12.01 18.27 24.51
CA LEU A 761 13.01 17.26 24.21
C LEU A 761 14.34 17.86 23.77
N ARG A 762 15.44 17.19 24.10
CA ARG A 762 16.77 17.52 23.53
C ARG A 762 17.68 16.30 23.47
N ARG A 763 18.15 15.96 22.25
CA ARG A 763 18.97 14.78 21.95
C ARG A 763 18.32 13.48 22.44
N ALA A 764 17.01 13.40 22.31
CA ALA A 764 16.17 12.28 22.72
C ALA A 764 15.17 11.92 21.61
N LEU A 765 14.58 10.74 21.73
CA LEU A 765 13.49 10.26 20.90
C LEU A 765 12.39 9.64 21.77
N ILE A 766 11.22 9.39 21.18
CA ILE A 766 10.17 8.56 21.78
C ILE A 766 10.03 7.32 20.90
N GLY A 767 10.29 6.14 21.45
CA GLY A 767 10.38 4.89 20.70
C GLY A 767 9.32 3.86 21.09
N VAL A 768 8.73 3.23 20.09
CA VAL A 768 7.75 2.15 20.21
C VAL A 768 8.25 0.94 19.43
N GLY A 769 8.10 -0.26 20.02
CA GLY A 769 8.56 -1.51 19.42
C GLY A 769 10.04 -1.81 19.65
N SER A 770 10.48 -3.01 19.27
CA SER A 770 11.83 -3.48 19.56
C SER A 770 12.88 -2.79 18.69
N SER A 771 13.98 -2.37 19.31
CA SER A 771 15.10 -1.70 18.63
C SER A 771 16.17 -2.68 18.16
N THR A 772 16.31 -3.84 18.82
CA THR A 772 17.25 -4.90 18.47
C THR A 772 16.68 -6.27 18.83
N ALA A 773 17.21 -7.34 18.22
CA ALA A 773 16.76 -8.71 18.53
C ALA A 773 16.91 -9.10 20.02
N THR A 774 17.81 -8.45 20.78
CA THR A 774 18.04 -8.74 22.20
C THR A 774 17.18 -7.92 23.15
N VAL A 775 16.53 -6.86 22.66
CA VAL A 775 15.67 -5.99 23.47
C VAL A 775 14.23 -6.15 22.99
N ASP A 776 13.39 -6.76 23.84
CA ASP A 776 11.98 -6.99 23.53
C ASP A 776 11.13 -5.84 24.07
N ARG A 777 10.49 -5.11 23.14
CA ARG A 777 9.44 -4.11 23.39
C ARG A 777 8.24 -4.36 22.50
N SER A 778 8.05 -5.60 22.05
CA SER A 778 6.85 -5.99 21.31
C SER A 778 5.58 -5.71 22.12
N ALA A 779 4.44 -5.63 21.43
CA ALA A 779 3.16 -5.23 22.00
C ALA A 779 3.13 -3.84 22.69
N ALA A 780 4.17 -3.01 22.52
CA ALA A 780 4.15 -1.62 22.94
C ALA A 780 3.33 -0.77 21.96
N ALA A 781 2.64 0.26 22.47
CA ALA A 781 1.91 1.21 21.62
C ALA A 781 1.98 2.64 22.18
N LEU A 782 1.88 3.63 21.28
CA LEU A 782 1.80 5.05 21.61
C LEU A 782 0.55 5.67 21.00
N GLN A 783 -0.23 6.35 21.84
CA GLN A 783 -1.40 7.13 21.46
C GLN A 783 -1.19 8.58 21.88
N VAL A 784 -1.10 9.47 20.90
CA VAL A 784 -1.12 10.92 21.11
C VAL A 784 -2.53 11.40 20.80
N LEU A 785 -3.25 11.77 21.85
CA LEU A 785 -4.68 12.06 21.86
C LEU A 785 -4.89 13.58 21.95
N GLY A 786 -4.26 14.33 21.05
CA GLY A 786 -4.55 15.75 20.89
C GLY A 786 -6.00 15.93 20.44
N THR A 787 -6.58 17.08 20.76
CA THR A 787 -7.96 17.42 20.35
C THR A 787 -7.98 18.83 19.75
N PRO A 788 -8.99 19.18 18.93
CA PRO A 788 -9.16 20.54 18.46
C PRO A 788 -9.12 21.55 19.61
N GLY A 789 -8.27 22.56 19.49
CA GLY A 789 -8.04 23.58 20.52
C GLY A 789 -7.10 23.18 21.67
N ASN A 790 -6.80 21.88 21.86
CA ASN A 790 -5.89 21.38 22.89
C ASN A 790 -4.91 20.33 22.31
N SER A 791 -3.94 20.80 21.54
CA SER A 791 -2.91 19.96 20.93
C SER A 791 -1.98 19.32 21.95
N VAL A 792 -1.35 18.20 21.57
CA VAL A 792 -0.15 17.70 22.26
C VAL A 792 1.07 18.32 21.59
N ILE A 793 1.94 18.97 22.36
CA ILE A 793 3.05 19.74 21.82
C ILE A 793 4.37 19.04 22.12
N PHE A 794 5.15 18.74 21.08
CA PHE A 794 6.52 18.28 21.15
C PHE A 794 7.44 19.38 20.62
N THR A 795 8.29 19.94 21.48
CA THR A 795 9.22 21.02 21.08
C THR A 795 10.60 20.80 21.68
N SER A 796 11.55 21.65 21.27
CA SER A 796 12.88 21.69 21.85
C SER A 796 12.82 22.09 23.33
N TRP A 797 13.66 21.47 24.15
CA TRP A 797 13.91 21.95 25.51
C TRP A 797 14.43 23.39 25.57
N SER A 798 15.06 23.86 24.48
CA SER A 798 15.55 25.23 24.34
C SER A 798 14.46 26.24 23.91
N ASP A 799 13.21 25.81 23.76
CA ASP A 799 12.08 26.65 23.40
C ASP A 799 11.49 27.33 24.65
N GLU A 800 11.63 28.65 24.71
CA GLU A 800 11.11 29.49 25.80
C GLU A 800 9.69 30.00 25.54
N SER A 801 9.16 29.84 24.33
CA SER A 801 7.87 30.37 23.93
C SER A 801 6.69 29.48 24.32
N ILE A 802 6.95 28.23 24.67
CA ILE A 802 5.93 27.21 24.94
C ILE A 802 6.19 26.59 26.31
N GLY A 803 5.23 26.66 27.22
CA GLY A 803 5.36 26.12 28.58
C GLY A 803 6.45 26.78 29.42
N THR A 804 6.38 26.57 30.74
CA THR A 804 7.32 27.16 31.69
C THR A 804 8.78 26.77 31.38
N ASP A 805 9.68 27.75 31.54
CA ASP A 805 11.11 27.52 31.43
C ASP A 805 11.70 27.09 32.79
N THR A 806 12.59 26.11 32.75
CA THR A 806 13.31 25.58 33.92
C THR A 806 14.75 26.10 34.01
N THR A 807 15.18 26.90 33.04
CA THR A 807 16.54 27.45 32.97
C THR A 807 16.61 28.90 33.46
N THR A 808 17.80 29.33 33.86
CA THR A 808 18.08 30.74 34.22
C THR A 808 18.82 31.50 33.12
N THR A 809 19.17 30.83 32.03
CA THR A 809 20.00 31.39 30.95
C THR A 809 19.19 31.31 29.67
N PRO A 810 19.02 32.43 28.94
CA PRO A 810 18.24 32.41 27.72
C PRO A 810 18.72 31.36 26.72
N THR A 811 17.81 30.54 26.23
CA THR A 811 17.99 29.51 25.20
C THR A 811 17.21 29.87 23.93
N THR A 812 17.57 29.23 22.82
CA THR A 812 16.86 29.41 21.53
C THR A 812 16.77 28.05 20.85
N PRO A 813 15.58 27.63 20.40
CA PRO A 813 15.41 26.34 19.74
C PRO A 813 16.14 26.31 18.40
N GLN A 814 16.68 25.15 18.03
CA GLN A 814 17.32 24.89 16.75
C GLN A 814 16.71 23.66 16.09
N SER A 815 16.64 23.65 14.76
CA SER A 815 16.21 22.48 14.00
C SER A 815 17.11 21.27 14.35
N GLY A 816 16.48 20.13 14.63
CA GLY A 816 17.19 18.91 15.02
C GLY A 816 17.67 18.87 16.47
N ASP A 817 17.12 19.72 17.33
CA ASP A 817 17.41 19.69 18.78
C ASP A 817 17.02 18.33 19.40
N TRP A 818 16.04 17.63 18.83
CA TRP A 818 15.62 16.28 19.20
C TRP A 818 15.31 15.44 17.96
N GLY A 819 15.13 14.12 18.14
CA GLY A 819 14.88 13.17 17.04
C GLY A 819 13.44 13.21 16.55
N GLY A 820 12.61 12.34 17.11
CA GLY A 820 11.22 12.17 16.70
C GLY A 820 10.48 11.07 17.46
N LEU A 821 9.27 10.78 16.99
CA LEU A 821 8.44 9.64 17.36
C LEU A 821 8.78 8.47 16.43
N VAL A 822 9.20 7.35 17.00
CA VAL A 822 9.71 6.20 16.25
C VAL A 822 8.83 4.98 16.44
N PHE A 823 8.25 4.49 15.35
CA PHE A 823 7.41 3.29 15.33
C PHE A 823 8.13 2.14 14.63
N ARG A 824 8.38 1.03 15.35
CA ARG A 824 9.19 -0.09 14.87
C ARG A 824 8.46 -1.41 14.98
N ASN A 825 8.36 -2.11 13.87
CA ASN A 825 7.84 -3.49 13.81
C ASN A 825 8.81 -4.45 13.10
N VAL A 826 9.86 -3.96 12.43
CA VAL A 826 10.80 -4.79 11.65
C VAL A 826 11.43 -5.89 12.50
N VAL A 827 12.05 -5.53 13.62
CA VAL A 827 12.71 -6.49 14.51
C VAL A 827 11.71 -7.47 15.11
N ASP A 828 10.52 -6.99 15.48
CA ASP A 828 9.47 -7.85 16.05
C ASP A 828 8.97 -8.88 15.03
N ARG A 829 8.81 -8.48 13.77
CA ARG A 829 8.48 -9.38 12.65
C ARG A 829 9.59 -10.39 12.38
N GLU A 830 10.86 -9.97 12.39
CA GLU A 830 12.02 -10.86 12.21
C GLU A 830 12.20 -11.88 13.34
N GLN A 831 11.69 -11.57 14.54
CA GLN A 831 11.73 -12.45 15.71
C GLN A 831 10.41 -13.19 15.95
N ASN A 832 9.38 -13.03 15.11
CA ASN A 832 8.03 -13.56 15.33
C ASN A 832 7.47 -13.21 16.72
N ARG A 833 7.70 -11.97 17.16
CA ARG A 833 7.10 -11.43 18.37
C ARG A 833 5.69 -10.92 18.09
N PHE A 834 4.85 -10.92 19.10
CA PHE A 834 3.46 -10.48 18.95
C PHE A 834 3.38 -9.02 18.50
N ASN A 835 2.55 -8.78 17.49
CA ASN A 835 2.30 -7.46 16.93
C ASN A 835 0.80 -7.27 16.71
N TYR A 836 0.22 -6.23 17.33
CA TYR A 836 -1.19 -5.88 17.19
C TYR A 836 -1.61 -5.68 15.72
N GLN A 837 -0.74 -5.14 14.87
CA GLN A 837 -1.01 -4.93 13.44
C GLN A 837 -1.34 -6.24 12.72
N THR A 838 -0.61 -7.32 13.03
CA THR A 838 -0.88 -8.66 12.46
C THR A 838 -2.15 -9.30 13.00
N ALA A 839 -2.66 -8.79 14.13
CA ALA A 839 -3.97 -9.12 14.68
C ALA A 839 -5.06 -8.14 14.19
N GLY A 840 -4.80 -7.32 13.17
CA GLY A 840 -5.77 -6.36 12.65
C GLY A 840 -6.11 -5.22 13.61
N ILE A 841 -5.19 -4.88 14.52
CA ILE A 841 -5.37 -3.88 15.57
C ILE A 841 -4.33 -2.76 15.41
N PHE A 842 -4.80 -1.52 15.27
CA PHE A 842 -3.95 -0.36 14.99
C PHE A 842 -3.92 0.63 16.17
N LEU A 843 -3.15 0.29 17.21
CA LEU A 843 -3.07 1.11 18.43
C LEU A 843 -2.19 2.36 18.31
N ASN A 844 -1.24 2.39 17.36
CA ASN A 844 -0.35 3.53 17.22
C ASN A 844 -1.09 4.67 16.52
N TYR A 845 -1.30 5.77 17.23
CA TYR A 845 -2.16 6.87 16.81
C TYR A 845 -1.52 8.20 17.18
N VAL A 846 -1.43 9.14 16.23
CA VAL A 846 -0.94 10.50 16.46
C VAL A 846 -1.92 11.49 15.87
N SER A 847 -2.68 12.17 16.74
CA SER A 847 -3.68 13.16 16.32
C SER A 847 -3.48 14.51 16.97
N ASN A 848 -3.72 15.58 16.20
CA ASN A 848 -3.72 16.97 16.65
C ASN A 848 -2.45 17.32 17.44
N ALA A 849 -1.30 16.81 17.00
CA ALA A 849 -0.01 17.08 17.61
C ALA A 849 0.73 18.19 16.87
N THR A 850 1.50 19.00 17.62
CA THR A 850 2.42 20.00 17.09
C THR A 850 3.84 19.53 17.35
N LEU A 851 4.61 19.24 16.30
CA LEU A 851 5.99 18.77 16.38
C LEU A 851 6.92 19.85 15.82
N LEU A 852 7.72 20.45 16.70
CA LEU A 852 8.64 21.54 16.35
C LEU A 852 10.09 21.12 16.56
N TYR A 853 10.98 21.56 15.66
CA TYR A 853 12.42 21.46 15.83
C TYR A 853 12.99 20.03 15.95
N GLY A 854 12.28 19.03 15.40
CA GLY A 854 12.70 17.63 15.33
C GLY A 854 13.71 17.35 14.20
N GLY A 855 13.90 16.08 13.84
CA GLY A 855 14.76 15.68 12.73
C GLY A 855 16.25 15.53 13.09
N GLY A 856 16.57 15.49 14.39
CA GLY A 856 17.93 15.55 14.90
C GLY A 856 18.68 14.21 14.91
N ASN A 857 20.00 14.31 15.09
CA ASN A 857 20.85 13.16 15.32
C ASN A 857 20.78 12.70 16.79
N VAL A 858 20.32 11.48 17.00
CA VAL A 858 20.16 10.88 18.33
C VAL A 858 20.95 9.58 18.44
N VAL A 859 21.39 9.26 19.65
CA VAL A 859 22.10 8.01 19.92
C VAL A 859 21.08 6.98 20.38
N GLY A 860 20.69 6.08 19.48
CA GLY A 860 19.87 4.90 19.78
C GLY A 860 20.76 3.67 19.87
N ASP A 861 20.69 2.89 20.96
CA ASP A 861 21.49 1.67 21.17
C ASP A 861 23.00 1.81 20.86
N SER A 862 23.57 2.97 21.18
CA SER A 862 24.98 3.35 20.94
C SER A 862 25.35 3.67 19.49
N VAL A 863 24.38 3.77 18.58
CA VAL A 863 24.57 4.19 17.18
C VAL A 863 23.95 5.58 16.99
N LEU A 864 24.70 6.48 16.36
CA LEU A 864 24.16 7.79 15.97
C LEU A 864 23.30 7.60 14.72
N GLN A 865 22.03 8.01 14.79
CA GLN A 865 21.09 7.93 13.68
C GLN A 865 20.34 9.26 13.55
N THR A 866 20.07 9.67 12.31
CA THR A 866 19.09 10.71 12.01
C THR A 866 17.70 10.12 12.19
N ILE A 867 16.85 10.79 12.97
CA ILE A 867 15.47 10.40 13.21
C ILE A 867 14.58 11.56 12.82
N ASN A 868 13.67 11.33 11.86
CA ASN A 868 12.66 12.31 11.46
C ASN A 868 11.62 12.51 12.57
N PRO A 869 10.93 13.67 12.65
CA PRO A 869 9.90 13.94 13.65
C PRO A 869 8.88 12.82 13.79
N ILE A 870 8.46 12.22 12.67
CA ILE A 870 7.77 10.94 12.63
C ILE A 870 8.59 9.96 11.78
N HIS A 871 8.98 8.83 12.38
CA HIS A 871 9.88 7.85 11.79
C HIS A 871 9.29 6.44 11.87
N ILE A 872 8.98 5.84 10.73
CA ILE A 872 8.25 4.58 10.61
C ILE A 872 9.16 3.47 10.05
N GLN A 873 9.16 2.31 10.71
CA GLN A 873 9.92 1.12 10.33
C GLN A 873 9.03 -0.13 10.38
N GLY A 874 8.49 -0.52 9.23
CA GLY A 874 7.61 -1.68 9.04
C GLY A 874 6.29 -1.62 9.83
N ALA A 875 5.95 -0.46 10.36
CA ALA A 875 4.76 -0.22 11.17
C ALA A 875 3.72 0.59 10.38
N GLN A 876 2.45 0.48 10.77
CA GLN A 876 1.32 1.15 10.13
C GLN A 876 0.54 1.98 11.16
N PRO A 877 1.09 3.12 11.63
CA PRO A 877 0.38 4.04 12.53
C PRO A 877 -0.65 4.87 11.78
N THR A 878 -1.68 5.36 12.49
CA THR A 878 -2.57 6.43 11.99
C THR A 878 -2.02 7.79 12.46
N ILE A 879 -1.80 8.71 11.52
CA ILE A 879 -1.15 10.01 11.74
C ILE A 879 -2.01 11.10 11.10
N VAL A 880 -2.74 11.83 11.93
CA VAL A 880 -3.84 12.68 11.45
C VAL A 880 -3.82 14.08 12.06
N ASN A 881 -4.16 15.10 11.28
CA ASN A 881 -4.35 16.47 11.78
C ASN A 881 -3.15 17.04 12.55
N ASN A 882 -1.92 16.67 12.19
CA ASN A 882 -0.71 17.14 12.88
C ASN A 882 -0.07 18.32 12.16
N THR A 883 0.65 19.16 12.91
CA THR A 883 1.49 20.23 12.36
C THR A 883 2.95 19.92 12.65
N ILE A 884 3.78 19.84 11.60
CA ILE A 884 5.22 19.55 11.73
C ILE A 884 6.03 20.67 11.08
N MET A 885 6.89 21.32 11.87
CA MET A 885 7.64 22.50 11.43
C MET A 885 9.07 22.57 11.95
N PHE A 886 9.92 23.29 11.22
CA PHE A 886 11.29 23.63 11.60
C PHE A 886 12.19 22.42 11.85
N SER A 887 11.92 21.29 11.18
CA SER A 887 12.71 20.07 11.33
C SER A 887 13.99 20.11 10.52
N GLN A 888 15.07 19.51 11.05
CA GLN A 888 16.37 19.47 10.37
C GLN A 888 16.40 18.54 9.15
N ASP A 889 15.49 17.57 9.09
CA ASP A 889 15.33 16.60 8.01
C ASP A 889 13.85 16.60 7.57
N SER A 890 13.43 15.60 6.81
CA SER A 890 12.05 15.37 6.38
C SER A 890 11.08 15.36 7.56
N ALA A 891 9.90 15.93 7.37
CA ALA A 891 8.87 15.98 8.40
C ALA A 891 8.40 14.58 8.84
N MET A 892 8.29 13.65 7.88
CA MET A 892 7.93 12.26 8.11
C MET A 892 8.76 11.34 7.22
N SER A 893 8.99 10.10 7.66
CA SER A 893 9.62 9.08 6.81
C SER A 893 9.16 7.66 7.14
N ALA A 894 9.09 6.82 6.09
CA ALA A 894 8.72 5.41 6.18
C ALA A 894 9.66 4.55 5.32
N ASP A 895 9.93 3.31 5.74
CA ASP A 895 10.59 2.32 4.90
C ASP A 895 9.58 1.70 3.90
N PRO A 896 10.05 1.14 2.75
CA PRO A 896 9.14 0.66 1.70
C PRO A 896 8.11 -0.36 2.17
N ASP A 897 8.50 -1.28 3.06
CA ASP A 897 7.59 -2.33 3.58
C ASP A 897 6.52 -1.79 4.55
N ALA A 898 6.58 -0.53 4.99
CA ALA A 898 5.50 0.06 5.78
C ALA A 898 4.19 0.15 5.00
N PHE A 899 4.25 0.25 3.66
CA PHE A 899 3.12 0.45 2.76
C PHE A 899 2.37 -0.84 2.39
N GLU A 900 2.62 -1.96 3.09
CA GLU A 900 1.93 -3.24 2.84
C GLU A 900 0.40 -3.09 2.84
N GLU A 901 -0.26 -3.55 1.78
CA GLU A 901 -1.71 -3.67 1.66
C GLU A 901 -2.18 -5.01 2.23
N ILE A 902 -3.14 -4.96 3.16
CA ILE A 902 -3.62 -6.10 3.93
C ILE A 902 -5.15 -6.17 3.93
N THR A 903 -5.70 -7.26 3.40
CA THR A 903 -7.15 -7.55 3.41
C THR A 903 -7.62 -8.41 4.59
N PHE A 904 -6.69 -9.04 5.31
CA PHE A 904 -6.93 -10.07 6.34
C PHE A 904 -7.66 -11.34 5.85
N HIS A 905 -7.90 -11.46 4.55
CA HIS A 905 -8.64 -12.57 3.96
C HIS A 905 -7.74 -13.72 3.50
N SER A 906 -6.44 -13.48 3.36
CA SER A 906 -5.48 -14.47 2.89
C SER A 906 -5.29 -15.64 3.87
N PRO A 907 -4.84 -16.82 3.37
CA PRO A 907 -4.74 -18.03 4.19
C PRO A 907 -3.84 -17.87 5.42
N LYS A 908 -2.86 -16.95 5.42
CA LYS A 908 -2.00 -16.67 6.59
C LYS A 908 -2.79 -16.30 7.85
N TYR A 909 -3.95 -15.66 7.70
CA TYR A 909 -4.84 -15.28 8.82
C TYR A 909 -5.94 -16.31 9.10
N GLN A 910 -6.27 -17.16 8.13
CA GLN A 910 -7.43 -18.04 8.17
C GLN A 910 -7.07 -19.50 8.53
N GLU A 911 -5.86 -19.96 8.22
CA GLU A 911 -5.48 -21.37 8.35
C GLU A 911 -5.57 -21.84 9.81
N GLY A 912 -6.04 -23.07 10.00
CA GLY A 912 -6.05 -23.75 11.30
C GLY A 912 -7.08 -23.20 12.31
N LEU A 913 -7.81 -22.12 11.98
CA LEU A 913 -8.98 -21.67 12.73
C LEU A 913 -10.13 -22.68 12.62
N ALA A 914 -11.03 -22.67 13.60
CA ALA A 914 -12.21 -23.55 13.60
C ALA A 914 -13.20 -23.20 12.49
N SER A 915 -13.25 -21.93 12.08
CA SER A 915 -14.07 -21.39 10.99
C SER A 915 -13.35 -20.20 10.37
N SER A 916 -13.44 -20.05 9.05
CA SER A 916 -13.00 -18.83 8.35
C SER A 916 -13.85 -17.63 8.77
N PHE A 917 -13.31 -16.43 8.59
CA PHE A 917 -13.98 -15.18 8.96
C PHE A 917 -13.88 -14.13 7.84
N THR A 918 -14.66 -13.05 7.97
CA THR A 918 -14.67 -11.93 7.01
C THR A 918 -14.39 -10.63 7.75
N SER A 919 -13.26 -9.99 7.44
CA SER A 919 -12.97 -8.63 7.91
C SER A 919 -13.83 -7.61 7.15
N ASP A 920 -14.36 -6.60 7.85
CA ASP A 920 -15.03 -5.42 7.26
C ASP A 920 -14.10 -4.23 7.03
N TYR A 921 -12.81 -4.39 7.30
CA TYR A 921 -11.79 -3.37 7.09
C TYR A 921 -10.55 -3.99 6.44
N THR A 922 -9.78 -3.14 5.79
CA THR A 922 -8.45 -3.43 5.26
C THR A 922 -7.46 -2.46 5.90
N ARG A 923 -6.18 -2.62 5.58
CA ARG A 923 -5.17 -1.61 5.88
C ARG A 923 -4.26 -1.43 4.69
N VAL A 924 -4.02 -0.19 4.31
CA VAL A 924 -2.97 0.21 3.39
C VAL A 924 -2.04 1.11 4.17
N GLY A 925 -0.77 0.73 4.26
CA GLY A 925 0.26 1.61 4.83
C GLY A 925 0.02 2.19 6.23
N PRO A 926 0.85 3.16 6.64
CA PRO A 926 0.41 4.21 7.56
C PRO A 926 -0.84 4.91 6.99
N ASP A 927 -1.70 5.39 7.87
CA ASP A 927 -2.96 6.06 7.48
C ASP A 927 -2.77 7.54 7.79
N ILE A 928 -2.62 8.34 6.74
CA ILE A 928 -2.13 9.72 6.83
C ILE A 928 -3.14 10.66 6.18
N TYR A 929 -3.69 11.58 6.97
CA TYR A 929 -4.53 12.66 6.44
C TYR A 929 -4.56 13.90 7.33
N GLY A 930 -4.86 15.07 6.73
CA GLY A 930 -5.03 16.35 7.42
C GLY A 930 -3.74 16.94 8.01
N ASN A 931 -2.55 16.45 7.63
CA ASN A 931 -1.29 16.91 8.20
C ASN A 931 -0.73 18.14 7.46
N THR A 932 -0.29 19.15 8.20
CA THR A 932 0.39 20.35 7.67
C THR A 932 1.90 20.26 7.92
N LEU A 933 2.68 20.24 6.85
CA LEU A 933 4.12 20.05 6.83
C LEU A 933 4.79 21.26 6.15
N ILE A 934 5.27 22.22 6.94
CA ILE A 934 5.85 23.46 6.42
C ILE A 934 7.15 23.81 7.12
N HIS A 935 8.06 24.49 6.43
CA HIS A 935 9.35 24.94 6.96
C HIS A 935 10.24 23.81 7.51
N ASN A 936 10.22 22.65 6.86
CA ASN A 936 11.14 21.54 7.10
C ASN A 936 12.09 21.38 5.93
N SER A 937 13.26 20.76 6.14
CA SER A 937 14.20 20.47 5.04
C SER A 937 13.56 19.65 3.90
N ILE A 938 12.58 18.80 4.23
CA ILE A 938 11.67 18.19 3.25
C ILE A 938 10.24 18.25 3.79
N ASN A 939 9.36 18.95 3.08
CA ASN A 939 7.93 19.06 3.37
C ASN A 939 7.15 17.93 2.67
N GLY A 940 7.28 16.71 3.19
CA GLY A 940 6.63 15.52 2.65
C GLY A 940 6.99 14.24 3.40
N LEU A 941 6.46 13.12 2.91
CA LEU A 941 6.74 11.76 3.37
C LEU A 941 7.95 11.20 2.62
N PHE A 942 9.08 11.11 3.30
CA PHE A 942 10.29 10.56 2.70
C PHE A 942 10.30 9.02 2.74
N ILE A 943 10.32 8.40 1.56
CA ILE A 943 10.45 6.95 1.40
C ILE A 943 11.92 6.57 1.59
N ARG A 944 12.24 6.13 2.80
CA ARG A 944 13.59 5.82 3.25
C ARG A 944 14.02 4.45 2.72
N VAL A 945 14.60 4.48 1.54
CA VAL A 945 15.45 3.40 1.04
C VAL A 945 16.84 3.56 1.68
N VAL A 946 17.36 2.53 2.34
CA VAL A 946 18.69 2.54 2.95
C VAL A 946 19.59 1.52 2.24
N THR A 947 20.75 1.96 1.78
CA THR A 947 21.84 1.08 1.32
C THR A 947 22.97 1.10 2.34
N PRO A 948 23.11 0.06 3.20
CA PRO A 948 24.26 -0.05 4.09
C PRO A 948 25.58 -0.07 3.31
N ALA A 949 26.66 0.45 3.89
CA ALA A 949 27.97 0.42 3.23
C ALA A 949 28.43 -1.03 2.96
N GLY A 950 28.50 -1.40 1.67
CA GLY A 950 28.84 -2.77 1.23
C GLY A 950 27.70 -3.79 1.37
N GLY A 951 26.45 -3.33 1.56
CA GLY A 951 25.25 -4.16 1.54
C GLY A 951 24.30 -3.76 0.40
N SER A 952 23.24 -4.53 0.20
CA SER A 952 22.22 -4.24 -0.81
C SER A 952 21.27 -3.13 -0.35
N THR A 953 20.74 -2.39 -1.33
CA THR A 953 19.65 -1.44 -1.15
C THR A 953 18.42 -2.12 -0.54
N LEU A 954 17.77 -1.47 0.42
CA LEU A 954 16.49 -1.95 0.98
C LEU A 954 15.41 -1.93 -0.10
N LYS A 955 14.82 -3.10 -0.38
CA LYS A 955 13.76 -3.26 -1.38
C LYS A 955 12.38 -3.22 -0.75
N MET A 956 11.35 -2.96 -1.56
CA MET A 956 9.96 -3.29 -1.22
C MET A 956 9.77 -4.79 -1.46
N THR A 957 9.33 -5.51 -0.42
CA THR A 957 9.20 -6.98 -0.41
C THR A 957 7.77 -7.45 -0.16
N VAL A 958 6.82 -6.51 -0.26
CA VAL A 958 5.41 -6.68 0.06
C VAL A 958 4.55 -6.10 -1.07
N PRO A 959 3.25 -6.46 -1.17
CA PRO A 959 2.31 -5.71 -1.99
C PRO A 959 2.11 -4.32 -1.38
N GLY A 960 2.90 -3.34 -1.81
CA GLY A 960 2.86 -1.96 -1.32
C GLY A 960 1.86 -1.10 -2.11
N ARG A 961 1.22 -0.16 -1.42
CA ARG A 961 0.32 0.81 -2.04
C ARG A 961 0.45 2.19 -1.40
N PHE A 962 0.49 3.23 -2.24
CA PHE A 962 0.46 4.64 -1.85
C PHE A 962 -0.95 5.19 -2.13
N ASP A 963 -1.66 5.56 -1.07
CA ASP A 963 -3.04 6.06 -1.11
C ASP A 963 -3.23 7.42 -0.43
N ASP A 964 -2.23 7.91 0.31
CA ASP A 964 -2.29 9.21 0.98
C ASP A 964 -2.17 10.37 -0.05
N THR A 965 -3.31 10.97 -0.43
CA THR A 965 -3.35 12.02 -1.47
C THR A 965 -3.02 13.42 -0.97
N ASP A 966 -3.03 13.66 0.34
CA ASP A 966 -2.80 14.96 0.94
C ASP A 966 -1.37 15.14 1.47
N ILE A 967 -0.47 14.22 1.12
CA ILE A 967 0.96 14.29 1.41
C ILE A 967 1.79 13.91 0.18
N VAL A 968 2.89 14.63 -0.02
CA VAL A 968 3.84 14.33 -1.11
C VAL A 968 4.75 13.18 -0.72
N HIS A 969 4.81 12.15 -1.56
CA HIS A 969 5.76 11.04 -1.41
C HIS A 969 7.09 11.42 -2.04
N VAL A 970 8.20 11.37 -1.29
CA VAL A 970 9.53 11.82 -1.74
C VAL A 970 10.52 10.66 -1.76
N ILE A 971 11.16 10.43 -2.91
CA ILE A 971 12.14 9.35 -3.11
C ILE A 971 13.50 9.95 -3.48
N GLY A 972 14.51 9.72 -2.63
CA GLY A 972 15.89 10.21 -2.84
C GLY A 972 16.92 9.13 -3.21
N GLN A 973 16.53 7.85 -3.23
CA GLN A 973 17.36 6.71 -3.64
C GLN A 973 16.52 5.71 -4.42
N ASN A 974 17.15 4.82 -5.20
CA ASN A 974 16.43 3.90 -6.08
C ASN A 974 15.47 3.00 -5.29
N LEU A 975 14.17 3.11 -5.55
CA LEU A 975 13.16 2.23 -4.98
C LEU A 975 13.04 0.99 -5.86
N GLN A 976 13.48 -0.15 -5.32
CA GLN A 976 13.41 -1.44 -6.00
C GLN A 976 12.24 -2.25 -5.46
N ILE A 977 11.36 -2.69 -6.35
CA ILE A 977 10.24 -3.59 -6.07
C ILE A 977 10.71 -5.00 -6.35
N GLN A 978 10.75 -5.83 -5.32
CA GLN A 978 11.36 -7.15 -5.38
C GLN A 978 10.53 -8.12 -6.22
N GLY A 979 11.21 -8.82 -7.11
CA GLY A 979 10.73 -10.03 -7.75
C GLY A 979 11.37 -11.28 -7.13
N THR A 980 10.67 -12.40 -7.13
CA THR A 980 11.07 -13.66 -6.51
C THR A 980 10.91 -14.86 -7.46
N PRO A 981 11.58 -14.85 -8.62
CA PRO A 981 11.39 -15.86 -9.67
C PRO A 981 11.71 -17.30 -9.25
N GLY A 982 11.24 -18.23 -10.07
CA GLY A 982 11.64 -19.64 -10.05
C GLY A 982 10.65 -20.58 -9.37
N GLY A 983 9.39 -20.15 -9.20
CA GLY A 983 8.30 -20.94 -8.65
C GLY A 983 8.45 -21.30 -7.17
N PRO A 984 7.50 -22.10 -6.62
CA PRO A 984 7.48 -22.39 -5.19
C PRO A 984 8.65 -23.28 -4.74
N LEU A 985 9.05 -23.11 -3.48
CA LEU A 985 10.08 -23.91 -2.82
C LEU A 985 9.44 -25.05 -2.04
N ARG A 986 9.78 -26.29 -2.36
CA ARG A 986 9.36 -27.46 -1.57
C ARG A 986 10.13 -27.57 -0.26
N ASP A 987 9.47 -27.19 0.82
CA ASP A 987 9.96 -27.28 2.18
C ASP A 987 9.64 -28.65 2.83
N GLN A 988 10.68 -29.29 3.35
CA GLN A 988 10.62 -30.56 4.07
C GLN A 988 11.22 -30.46 5.48
N THR A 989 11.50 -29.25 5.95
CA THR A 989 12.25 -28.99 7.17
C THR A 989 11.33 -29.05 8.39
N ALA A 990 11.38 -30.16 9.12
CA ALA A 990 10.66 -30.32 10.38
C ALA A 990 11.58 -30.02 11.60
N PRO A 991 11.08 -29.38 12.67
CA PRO A 991 11.85 -29.22 13.90
C PRO A 991 12.24 -30.57 14.53
N ASP A 992 13.51 -30.74 14.87
CA ASP A 992 13.96 -31.92 15.62
C ASP A 992 13.65 -31.77 17.11
N VAL A 993 12.85 -32.71 17.63
CA VAL A 993 12.42 -32.73 19.04
C VAL A 993 13.03 -33.87 19.85
N ALA A 994 14.04 -34.58 19.31
CA ALA A 994 14.64 -35.74 19.95
C ALA A 994 15.19 -35.46 21.37
N ILE A 995 15.67 -34.24 21.62
CA ILE A 995 16.25 -33.81 22.91
C ILE A 995 15.28 -32.97 23.77
N VAL A 996 14.08 -32.65 23.27
CA VAL A 996 13.11 -31.86 24.01
C VAL A 996 12.66 -32.61 25.25
N THR A 997 12.74 -31.98 26.42
CA THR A 997 12.24 -32.58 27.66
C THR A 997 10.90 -31.98 28.03
N VAL A 998 9.98 -32.84 28.45
CA VAL A 998 8.65 -32.46 28.96
C VAL A 998 8.59 -32.89 30.42
N ALA A 999 8.22 -31.98 31.33
CA ALA A 999 8.05 -32.24 32.75
C ALA A 999 6.71 -31.68 33.24
N THR A 1000 6.08 -32.32 34.23
CA THR A 1000 4.83 -31.83 34.82
C THR A 1000 5.11 -30.72 35.83
N THR A 1001 4.29 -29.67 35.85
CA THR A 1001 4.27 -28.65 36.90
C THR A 1001 2.98 -28.79 37.72
N GLY A 1002 3.03 -28.45 39.01
CA GLY A 1002 1.87 -28.49 39.91
C GLY A 1002 0.87 -27.35 39.72
N THR A 1003 1.11 -26.45 38.77
CA THR A 1003 0.36 -25.22 38.52
C THR A 1003 -0.10 -25.18 37.07
N GLY A 1004 -1.41 -25.01 36.84
CA GLY A 1004 -2.01 -24.94 35.51
C GLY A 1004 -3.42 -25.54 35.50
N THR A 1005 -4.09 -25.41 34.36
CA THR A 1005 -5.48 -25.85 34.14
C THR A 1005 -5.59 -27.04 33.19
N ILE A 1006 -4.46 -27.60 32.71
CA ILE A 1006 -4.46 -28.79 31.85
C ILE A 1006 -5.07 -29.94 32.66
N PRO A 1007 -6.15 -30.60 32.19
CA PRO A 1007 -6.78 -31.71 32.91
C PRO A 1007 -5.86 -32.92 33.12
N ALA A 1008 -6.29 -33.84 33.98
CA ALA A 1008 -5.62 -35.14 34.12
C ALA A 1008 -5.68 -35.91 32.79
N GLY A 1009 -4.54 -36.48 32.36
CA GLY A 1009 -4.42 -37.12 31.06
C GLY A 1009 -2.96 -37.34 30.65
N SER A 1010 -2.76 -37.96 29.49
CA SER A 1010 -1.46 -38.10 28.85
C SER A 1010 -1.32 -37.09 27.73
N TYR A 1011 -0.20 -36.38 27.70
CA TYR A 1011 0.03 -35.31 26.74
C TYR A 1011 1.43 -35.42 26.11
N ASN A 1012 1.51 -35.06 24.83
CA ASN A 1012 2.74 -34.78 24.12
C ASN A 1012 2.54 -33.58 23.20
N TYR A 1013 3.61 -33.12 22.58
CA TYR A 1013 3.63 -31.89 21.80
C TYR A 1013 4.18 -32.14 20.40
N ARG A 1014 3.79 -31.26 19.47
CA ARG A 1014 4.39 -31.11 18.15
C ARG A 1014 4.78 -29.65 17.93
N ILE A 1015 5.86 -29.43 17.20
CA ILE A 1015 6.42 -28.11 16.94
C ILE A 1015 6.52 -27.93 15.42
N VAL A 1016 6.21 -26.74 14.94
CA VAL A 1016 6.45 -26.28 13.55
C VAL A 1016 7.31 -25.03 13.59
N PHE A 1017 8.12 -24.82 12.56
CA PHE A 1017 8.71 -23.49 12.31
C PHE A 1017 7.69 -22.61 11.57
N VAL A 1018 7.84 -21.29 11.68
CA VAL A 1018 6.98 -20.30 11.01
C VAL A 1018 7.86 -19.32 10.24
N ASP A 1019 7.56 -19.12 8.96
CA ASP A 1019 8.27 -18.18 8.10
C ASP A 1019 7.74 -16.74 8.23
N ARG A 1020 8.37 -15.80 7.51
CA ARG A 1020 8.00 -14.37 7.56
C ARG A 1020 6.57 -14.10 7.06
N ASN A 1021 6.01 -14.99 6.24
CA ASN A 1021 4.66 -14.88 5.69
C ASN A 1021 3.61 -15.57 6.58
N GLY A 1022 4.03 -16.18 7.70
CA GLY A 1022 3.16 -16.83 8.68
C GLY A 1022 2.85 -18.30 8.37
N PHE A 1023 3.48 -18.87 7.32
CA PHE A 1023 3.27 -20.27 6.94
C PHE A 1023 4.10 -21.21 7.82
N GLU A 1024 3.52 -22.38 8.10
CA GLU A 1024 4.11 -23.37 8.99
C GLU A 1024 4.93 -24.41 8.23
N SER A 1025 6.12 -24.75 8.71
CA SER A 1025 6.87 -25.89 8.19
C SER A 1025 6.18 -27.24 8.52
N PRO A 1026 6.62 -28.36 7.92
CA PRO A 1026 6.20 -29.68 8.36
C PRO A 1026 6.39 -29.89 9.87
N ALA A 1027 5.40 -30.51 10.52
CA ALA A 1027 5.42 -30.70 11.96
C ALA A 1027 6.45 -31.73 12.42
N SER A 1028 7.07 -31.47 13.56
CA SER A 1028 7.97 -32.40 14.24
C SER A 1028 7.32 -33.77 14.48
N THR A 1029 8.16 -34.77 14.79
CA THR A 1029 7.66 -35.98 15.50
C THR A 1029 7.07 -35.58 16.86
N THR A 1030 6.36 -36.50 17.52
CA THR A 1030 5.82 -36.22 18.86
C THR A 1030 6.93 -36.17 19.89
N THR A 1031 6.90 -35.20 20.81
CA THR A 1031 7.76 -35.21 21.99
C THR A 1031 7.48 -36.42 22.89
N ALA A 1032 8.32 -36.63 23.92
CA ALA A 1032 8.03 -37.61 24.96
C ALA A 1032 6.65 -37.35 25.62
N THR A 1033 5.85 -38.42 25.80
CA THR A 1033 4.54 -38.33 26.44
C THR A 1033 4.66 -38.26 27.96
N ARG A 1034 3.90 -37.36 28.59
CA ARG A 1034 3.83 -37.19 30.05
C ARG A 1034 2.39 -37.27 30.55
N THR A 1035 2.21 -37.93 31.68
CA THR A 1035 0.90 -38.10 32.32
C THR A 1035 0.75 -37.15 33.50
N LEU A 1036 -0.29 -36.34 33.47
CA LEU A 1036 -0.79 -35.57 34.60
C LEU A 1036 -1.81 -36.40 35.37
N ALA A 1037 -1.52 -36.71 36.63
CA ALA A 1037 -2.43 -37.48 37.50
C ALA A 1037 -3.64 -36.67 37.98
N THR A 1038 -3.48 -35.34 38.06
CA THR A 1038 -4.51 -34.34 38.38
C THR A 1038 -4.29 -33.14 37.47
N SER A 1039 -5.20 -32.16 37.48
CA SER A 1039 -4.97 -30.94 36.70
C SER A 1039 -3.67 -30.24 37.12
N GLY A 1040 -2.94 -29.69 36.15
CA GLY A 1040 -1.64 -29.05 36.35
C GLY A 1040 -1.13 -28.38 35.08
N GLY A 1041 0.19 -28.23 34.95
CA GLY A 1041 0.83 -27.66 33.76
C GLY A 1041 1.96 -28.54 33.24
N MET A 1042 2.57 -28.13 32.13
CA MET A 1042 3.74 -28.79 31.54
C MET A 1042 4.86 -27.78 31.28
N GLN A 1043 6.09 -28.18 31.55
CA GLN A 1043 7.29 -27.42 31.22
C GLN A 1043 8.04 -28.15 30.11
N LEU A 1044 8.29 -27.43 29.01
CA LEU A 1044 9.11 -27.86 27.90
C LEU A 1044 10.46 -27.15 27.96
N THR A 1045 11.55 -27.88 27.80
CA THR A 1045 12.91 -27.32 27.73
C THR A 1045 13.71 -27.93 26.59
N GLN A 1046 14.78 -27.27 26.19
CA GLN A 1046 15.59 -27.63 25.02
C GLN A 1046 14.79 -27.63 23.71
N LEU A 1047 13.84 -26.69 23.59
CA LEU A 1047 13.09 -26.51 22.35
C LEU A 1047 14.06 -26.14 21.20
N PRO A 1048 13.92 -26.74 20.00
CA PRO A 1048 14.74 -26.37 18.86
C PRO A 1048 14.52 -24.90 18.49
N VAL A 1049 15.58 -24.21 18.08
CA VAL A 1049 15.53 -22.82 17.57
C VAL A 1049 15.18 -22.83 16.08
N ALA A 1050 14.52 -21.77 15.59
CA ALA A 1050 14.23 -21.62 14.17
C ALA A 1050 15.51 -21.21 13.39
N THR A 1051 15.71 -21.81 12.21
CA THR A 1051 16.90 -21.63 11.35
C THR A 1051 16.51 -21.27 9.92
N GLY A 1052 17.43 -20.81 9.08
CA GLY A 1052 17.10 -20.42 7.70
C GLY A 1052 16.07 -19.30 7.64
N ASN A 1053 15.08 -19.44 6.76
CA ASN A 1053 14.05 -18.44 6.46
C ASN A 1053 12.95 -18.31 7.54
N TYR A 1054 12.97 -19.16 8.58
CA TYR A 1054 11.98 -19.09 9.64
C TYR A 1054 12.30 -18.01 10.67
N VAL A 1055 11.25 -17.33 11.13
CA VAL A 1055 11.30 -16.24 12.12
C VAL A 1055 10.76 -16.66 13.49
N GLY A 1056 9.97 -17.74 13.56
CA GLY A 1056 9.34 -18.18 14.81
C GLY A 1056 8.99 -19.66 14.86
N ARG A 1057 8.34 -20.07 15.95
CA ARG A 1057 7.83 -21.44 16.14
C ARG A 1057 6.45 -21.46 16.76
N ARG A 1058 5.66 -22.48 16.43
CA ARG A 1058 4.37 -22.75 17.10
C ARG A 1058 4.42 -24.09 17.82
N ILE A 1059 3.88 -24.12 19.04
CA ILE A 1059 3.81 -25.33 19.87
C ILE A 1059 2.36 -25.79 19.96
N TYR A 1060 2.15 -27.06 19.60
CA TYR A 1060 0.85 -27.69 19.64
C TYR A 1060 0.80 -28.82 20.67
N ARG A 1061 -0.23 -28.83 21.51
CA ARG A 1061 -0.49 -29.85 22.55
C ARG A 1061 -1.51 -30.89 22.06
N SER A 1062 -1.27 -32.17 22.33
CA SER A 1062 -2.25 -33.24 22.07
C SER A 1062 -3.50 -33.12 22.95
N THR A 1063 -4.53 -33.91 22.64
CA THR A 1063 -5.62 -34.17 23.60
C THR A 1063 -5.11 -34.96 24.81
N ALA A 1064 -5.94 -35.09 25.85
CA ALA A 1064 -5.66 -35.88 27.07
C ALA A 1064 -5.39 -37.38 26.82
N SER A 1065 -5.61 -37.86 25.60
CA SER A 1065 -5.30 -39.22 25.19
C SER A 1065 -3.84 -39.42 24.74
N GLY A 1066 -3.09 -38.33 24.54
CA GLY A 1066 -1.76 -38.35 23.91
C GLY A 1066 -1.83 -38.44 22.38
N ALA A 1067 -3.03 -38.31 21.79
CA ALA A 1067 -3.26 -38.28 20.35
C ALA A 1067 -3.89 -36.95 19.91
N GLY A 1068 -3.91 -36.73 18.59
CA GLY A 1068 -4.54 -35.56 17.99
C GLY A 1068 -6.06 -35.50 18.21
N PRO A 1069 -6.73 -34.38 17.86
CA PRO A 1069 -6.16 -33.17 17.26
C PRO A 1069 -5.19 -32.46 18.20
N TYR A 1070 -4.22 -31.77 17.62
CA TYR A 1070 -3.22 -31.00 18.37
C TYR A 1070 -3.59 -29.52 18.31
N THR A 1071 -3.73 -28.87 19.47
CA THR A 1071 -4.19 -27.48 19.57
C THR A 1071 -3.02 -26.55 19.89
N LEU A 1072 -2.96 -25.38 19.27
CA LEU A 1072 -1.94 -24.38 19.51
C LEU A 1072 -2.01 -23.87 20.95
N VAL A 1073 -0.87 -23.91 21.64
CA VAL A 1073 -0.74 -23.44 23.04
C VAL A 1073 0.24 -22.28 23.19
N ALA A 1074 1.12 -22.07 22.21
CA ALA A 1074 2.03 -20.93 22.18
C ALA A 1074 2.58 -20.66 20.78
N GLU A 1075 2.78 -19.38 20.51
CA GLU A 1075 3.70 -18.89 19.48
C GLU A 1075 4.95 -18.40 20.20
N LEU A 1076 6.12 -18.78 19.70
CA LEU A 1076 7.41 -18.44 20.25
C LEU A 1076 8.24 -17.69 19.22
N ASP A 1077 9.14 -16.86 19.73
CA ASP A 1077 10.17 -16.21 18.95
C ASP A 1077 11.16 -17.22 18.32
N LYS A 1078 12.15 -16.71 17.58
CA LYS A 1078 13.17 -17.52 16.92
C LYS A 1078 14.01 -18.39 17.88
N SER A 1079 14.24 -17.96 19.12
CA SER A 1079 15.37 -18.43 19.94
C SER A 1079 15.02 -18.97 21.33
N THR A 1080 13.83 -18.70 21.87
CA THR A 1080 13.37 -19.09 23.21
C THR A 1080 13.34 -20.60 23.36
N THR A 1081 14.18 -21.19 24.21
CA THR A 1081 14.34 -22.65 24.31
C THR A 1081 13.49 -23.32 25.38
N ASN A 1082 12.69 -22.56 26.14
CA ASN A 1082 11.85 -23.08 27.22
C ASN A 1082 10.44 -22.49 27.15
N PHE A 1083 9.42 -23.29 27.45
CA PHE A 1083 8.02 -22.85 27.50
C PHE A 1083 7.29 -23.56 28.64
N THR A 1084 6.39 -22.85 29.33
CA THR A 1084 5.50 -23.45 30.33
C THR A 1084 4.07 -23.36 29.86
N ASP A 1085 3.50 -24.51 29.52
CA ASP A 1085 2.09 -24.65 29.19
C ASP A 1085 1.25 -24.69 30.46
N SER A 1086 0.49 -23.62 30.69
CA SER A 1086 -0.41 -23.48 31.83
C SER A 1086 -1.84 -23.95 31.54
N GLY A 1087 -2.14 -24.38 30.32
CA GLY A 1087 -3.47 -24.81 29.89
C GLY A 1087 -4.20 -23.87 28.92
N THR A 1088 -3.67 -22.67 28.66
CA THR A 1088 -4.18 -21.74 27.66
C THR A 1088 -4.05 -22.29 26.23
N THR A 1089 -4.99 -21.91 25.35
CA THR A 1089 -5.01 -22.31 23.93
C THR A 1089 -5.29 -21.10 23.05
N LEU A 1090 -4.75 -21.10 21.83
CA LEU A 1090 -4.89 -20.01 20.85
C LEU A 1090 -5.81 -20.40 19.68
N ASN A 1091 -6.84 -21.23 19.93
CA ASN A 1091 -7.91 -21.63 19.01
C ASN A 1091 -7.50 -22.09 17.59
N ARG A 1092 -6.23 -22.50 17.41
CA ARG A 1092 -5.71 -23.07 16.16
C ARG A 1092 -5.44 -24.57 16.31
N THR A 1093 -5.75 -25.36 15.28
CA THR A 1093 -5.44 -26.80 15.22
C THR A 1093 -4.36 -27.08 14.18
N LEU A 1094 -3.43 -27.97 14.50
CA LEU A 1094 -2.35 -28.37 13.59
C LEU A 1094 -2.87 -29.19 12.40
N THR A 1095 -2.55 -28.74 11.20
CA THR A 1095 -2.67 -29.52 9.96
C THR A 1095 -1.31 -30.14 9.63
N ALA A 1096 -1.12 -31.41 9.97
CA ALA A 1096 0.17 -32.07 9.78
C ALA A 1096 0.37 -32.57 8.34
N VAL A 1097 1.44 -32.11 7.70
CA VAL A 1097 1.86 -32.49 6.34
C VAL A 1097 3.33 -32.94 6.33
N THR A 1098 3.75 -33.67 5.29
CA THR A 1098 5.14 -34.16 5.13
C THR A 1098 6.05 -33.19 4.40
N PHE A 1099 5.48 -32.32 3.58
CA PHE A 1099 6.15 -31.22 2.90
C PHE A 1099 5.12 -30.11 2.68
N ARG A 1100 5.59 -28.90 2.39
CA ARG A 1100 4.78 -27.82 1.86
C ARG A 1100 5.51 -27.16 0.70
N ASP A 1101 4.76 -26.76 -0.30
CA ASP A 1101 5.29 -25.88 -1.33
C ASP A 1101 5.09 -24.44 -0.83
N GLN A 1102 6.18 -23.75 -0.55
CA GLN A 1102 6.19 -22.36 -0.07
C GLN A 1102 6.19 -21.42 -1.26
N ALA A 1103 5.23 -20.50 -1.28
CA ALA A 1103 5.10 -19.45 -2.27
C ALA A 1103 6.35 -18.55 -2.33
N ARG A 1104 6.57 -17.95 -3.49
CA ARG A 1104 7.57 -16.90 -3.71
C ARG A 1104 6.84 -15.69 -4.26
N THR A 1105 6.20 -14.99 -3.35
CA THR A 1105 5.31 -13.88 -3.70
C THR A 1105 6.11 -12.67 -4.15
N ASP A 1106 5.84 -12.21 -5.36
CA ASP A 1106 6.37 -10.96 -5.90
C ASP A 1106 5.82 -9.74 -5.16
N ALA A 1107 6.64 -8.70 -5.08
CA ALA A 1107 6.22 -7.41 -4.56
C ALA A 1107 5.57 -6.57 -5.68
N ARG A 1108 4.77 -5.60 -5.24
CA ARG A 1108 4.06 -4.67 -6.11
C ARG A 1108 4.14 -3.27 -5.51
N LEU A 1109 4.18 -2.24 -6.35
CA LEU A 1109 3.87 -0.87 -5.96
C LEU A 1109 2.62 -0.39 -6.69
N ALA A 1110 1.55 -0.13 -5.96
CA ALA A 1110 0.41 0.62 -6.48
C ALA A 1110 0.33 2.04 -5.97
N ILE A 1111 -0.20 2.92 -6.81
CA ILE A 1111 -0.28 4.34 -6.55
C ILE A 1111 -1.67 4.80 -6.98
N ASP A 1112 -2.43 5.32 -6.01
CA ASP A 1112 -3.81 5.72 -6.18
C ASP A 1112 -3.97 7.06 -6.91
N PRO A 1113 -5.15 7.32 -7.51
CA PRO A 1113 -5.45 8.58 -8.16
C PRO A 1113 -5.19 9.81 -7.27
N GLY A 1114 -4.49 10.81 -7.81
CA GLY A 1114 -4.21 12.07 -7.13
C GLY A 1114 -2.92 12.07 -6.30
N VAL A 1115 -2.27 10.92 -6.10
CA VAL A 1115 -0.99 10.85 -5.39
C VAL A 1115 0.13 11.55 -6.18
N VAL A 1116 0.94 12.33 -5.45
CA VAL A 1116 2.11 13.03 -5.97
C VAL A 1116 3.39 12.36 -5.46
N VAL A 1117 4.20 11.86 -6.40
CA VAL A 1117 5.51 11.26 -6.16
C VAL A 1117 6.60 12.17 -6.73
N LYS A 1118 7.49 12.65 -5.85
CA LYS A 1118 8.62 13.50 -6.20
C LYS A 1118 9.95 12.78 -6.04
N LEU A 1119 10.82 12.89 -7.04
CA LEU A 1119 12.10 12.19 -7.07
C LEU A 1119 13.27 13.15 -7.33
N GLU A 1120 14.44 12.82 -6.78
CA GLU A 1120 15.71 13.50 -7.08
C GLU A 1120 16.84 12.47 -7.11
N GLY A 1121 17.55 12.35 -8.23
CA GLY A 1121 18.68 11.43 -8.37
C GLY A 1121 18.35 9.95 -8.18
N ALA A 1122 17.08 9.57 -8.29
CA ALA A 1122 16.57 8.22 -8.04
C ALA A 1122 15.73 7.67 -9.21
N ARG A 1123 15.50 6.36 -9.24
CA ARG A 1123 14.52 5.69 -10.11
C ARG A 1123 13.59 4.80 -9.30
N ILE A 1124 12.47 4.39 -9.92
CA ILE A 1124 11.64 3.28 -9.43
C ILE A 1124 11.86 2.10 -10.37
N GLU A 1125 12.10 0.93 -9.82
CA GLU A 1125 12.48 -0.28 -10.56
C GLU A 1125 11.61 -1.46 -10.14
N ALA A 1126 10.96 -2.11 -11.11
CA ALA A 1126 10.34 -3.42 -10.93
C ALA A 1126 11.33 -4.50 -11.39
N GLU A 1127 11.68 -5.43 -10.49
CA GLU A 1127 12.49 -6.61 -10.82
C GLU A 1127 11.67 -7.68 -11.54
N VAL A 1128 12.26 -8.85 -11.82
CA VAL A 1128 11.61 -9.92 -12.59
C VAL A 1128 10.37 -10.44 -11.87
N GLY A 1129 9.19 -10.31 -12.51
CA GLY A 1129 7.88 -10.66 -11.94
C GLY A 1129 7.19 -9.55 -11.14
N ALA A 1130 7.95 -8.53 -10.69
CA ALA A 1130 7.39 -7.44 -9.91
C ALA A 1130 6.49 -6.49 -10.73
N GLN A 1131 5.59 -5.78 -10.04
CA GLN A 1131 4.57 -4.96 -10.67
C GLN A 1131 4.56 -3.49 -10.21
N ILE A 1132 4.31 -2.56 -11.13
CA ILE A 1132 3.98 -1.16 -10.84
C ILE A 1132 2.59 -0.83 -11.41
N ILE A 1133 1.68 -0.35 -10.57
CA ILE A 1133 0.35 0.13 -10.96
C ILE A 1133 0.22 1.61 -10.58
N ALA A 1134 0.05 2.49 -11.57
CA ALA A 1134 -0.29 3.89 -11.37
C ALA A 1134 -1.50 4.22 -12.24
N GLU A 1135 -2.69 3.95 -11.70
CA GLU A 1135 -3.96 4.11 -12.41
C GLU A 1135 -4.74 5.29 -11.85
N GLY A 1136 -4.42 6.48 -12.36
CA GLY A 1136 -5.18 7.68 -12.09
C GLY A 1136 -6.54 7.70 -12.80
N ILE A 1137 -7.31 8.74 -12.50
CA ILE A 1137 -8.54 9.06 -13.23
C ILE A 1137 -8.50 10.50 -13.75
N GLU A 1138 -9.39 10.84 -14.67
CA GLU A 1138 -9.50 12.21 -15.17
C GLU A 1138 -9.71 13.19 -14.00
N GLY A 1139 -8.81 14.17 -13.88
CA GLY A 1139 -8.84 15.16 -12.79
C GLY A 1139 -8.05 14.79 -11.54
N ARG A 1140 -7.74 13.51 -11.34
CA ARG A 1140 -6.88 13.00 -10.25
C ARG A 1140 -5.77 12.13 -10.85
N GLN A 1141 -4.87 12.78 -11.58
CA GLN A 1141 -3.74 12.11 -12.19
C GLN A 1141 -2.75 11.63 -11.13
N VAL A 1142 -2.06 10.52 -11.40
CA VAL A 1142 -0.86 10.15 -10.63
C VAL A 1142 0.32 10.98 -11.16
N ILE A 1143 1.01 11.69 -10.28
CA ILE A 1143 2.06 12.64 -10.70
C ILE A 1143 3.43 12.13 -10.30
N PHE A 1144 4.31 11.93 -11.27
CA PHE A 1144 5.73 11.68 -11.07
C PHE A 1144 6.53 12.89 -11.56
N THR A 1145 7.23 13.57 -10.64
CA THR A 1145 7.96 14.80 -10.97
C THR A 1145 9.27 14.94 -10.18
N SER A 1146 10.05 15.97 -10.48
CA SER A 1146 11.22 16.37 -9.71
C SER A 1146 10.83 16.86 -8.33
N LYS A 1147 11.67 16.59 -7.31
CA LYS A 1147 11.56 17.22 -5.99
C LYS A 1147 11.52 18.75 -6.05
N LEU A 1148 12.15 19.34 -7.06
CA LEU A 1148 12.24 20.79 -7.27
C LEU A 1148 11.03 21.38 -8.00
N ASP A 1149 10.01 20.57 -8.34
CA ASP A 1149 8.83 21.04 -9.07
C ASP A 1149 7.74 21.54 -8.12
N ASP A 1150 7.63 22.87 -7.99
CA ASP A 1150 6.64 23.55 -7.14
C ASP A 1150 5.25 23.66 -7.80
N ARG A 1151 5.04 23.08 -8.99
CA ARG A 1151 3.72 23.09 -9.64
C ARG A 1151 2.72 22.15 -8.98
N TYR A 1152 3.20 21.17 -8.22
CA TYR A 1152 2.42 20.11 -7.60
C TYR A 1152 2.92 19.88 -6.16
N GLY A 1153 2.01 19.66 -5.22
CA GLY A 1153 2.34 19.38 -3.84
C GLY A 1153 1.08 19.15 -3.00
N ALA A 1154 1.27 19.02 -1.69
CA ALA A 1154 0.22 18.78 -0.71
C ALA A 1154 0.76 19.07 0.70
N GLY A 1155 -0.08 18.98 1.73
CA GLY A 1155 0.34 19.11 3.13
C GLY A 1155 0.77 20.52 3.52
N GLY A 1156 0.15 21.56 2.95
CA GLY A 1156 0.36 22.96 3.36
C GLY A 1156 1.30 23.77 2.48
N THR A 1157 2.13 23.13 1.66
CA THR A 1157 3.04 23.81 0.73
C THR A 1157 3.37 22.95 -0.49
N PHE A 1158 3.64 23.59 -1.63
CA PHE A 1158 4.12 22.90 -2.83
C PHE A 1158 5.64 22.88 -2.94
N ASP A 1159 6.31 23.77 -2.19
CA ASP A 1159 7.76 23.83 -2.04
C ASP A 1159 8.22 22.71 -1.09
N THR A 1160 8.52 21.56 -1.70
CA THR A 1160 8.89 20.34 -0.98
C THR A 1160 10.30 20.43 -0.38
N ASN A 1161 11.17 21.33 -0.86
CA ASN A 1161 12.55 21.51 -0.41
C ASN A 1161 12.80 22.82 0.37
N ASP A 1162 11.75 23.59 0.65
CA ASP A 1162 11.73 24.79 1.49
C ASP A 1162 12.78 25.84 1.08
N ASP A 1163 12.92 26.07 -0.23
CA ASP A 1163 13.91 27.01 -0.78
C ASP A 1163 13.32 28.31 -1.33
N GLY A 1164 11.99 28.47 -1.29
CA GLY A 1164 11.27 29.65 -1.75
C GLY A 1164 11.37 29.87 -3.26
N GLY A 1165 11.50 28.80 -4.04
CA GLY A 1165 11.67 28.82 -5.50
C GLY A 1165 13.09 29.22 -5.92
N ALA A 1166 14.09 29.04 -5.05
CA ALA A 1166 15.48 29.34 -5.35
C ALA A 1166 16.07 28.37 -6.38
N THR A 1167 15.55 27.15 -6.44
CA THR A 1167 15.86 26.17 -7.48
C THR A 1167 14.64 25.93 -8.38
N ALA A 1168 14.88 25.34 -9.55
CA ALA A 1168 13.83 25.06 -10.52
C ALA A 1168 14.08 23.67 -11.15
N PRO A 1169 13.02 22.95 -11.51
CA PRO A 1169 13.16 21.60 -12.04
C PRO A 1169 13.77 21.64 -13.44
N SER A 1170 14.56 20.62 -13.78
CA SER A 1170 15.15 20.46 -15.10
C SER A 1170 15.03 19.02 -15.63
N PRO A 1171 14.97 18.82 -16.96
CA PRO A 1171 14.95 17.50 -17.55
C PRO A 1171 16.12 16.64 -17.04
N GLY A 1172 15.84 15.42 -16.58
CA GLY A 1172 16.83 14.48 -16.05
C GLY A 1172 17.19 14.70 -14.57
N ASN A 1173 16.34 15.37 -13.78
CA ASN A 1173 16.52 15.46 -12.32
C ASN A 1173 16.39 14.11 -11.61
N TRP A 1174 15.69 13.16 -12.22
CA TRP A 1174 15.56 11.79 -11.74
C TRP A 1174 15.57 10.81 -12.92
N GLY A 1175 15.80 9.52 -12.65
CA GLY A 1175 16.06 8.50 -13.65
C GLY A 1175 14.83 8.21 -14.53
N GLY A 1176 13.82 7.59 -13.95
CA GLY A 1176 12.62 7.14 -14.65
C GLY A 1176 11.99 5.93 -13.96
N LEU A 1177 11.06 5.28 -14.66
CA LEU A 1177 10.50 3.99 -14.29
C LEU A 1177 11.20 2.90 -15.10
N TYR A 1178 11.83 1.93 -14.42
CA TYR A 1178 12.48 0.78 -15.05
C TYR A 1178 11.66 -0.48 -14.79
N ILE A 1179 11.23 -1.16 -15.84
CA ILE A 1179 10.50 -2.42 -15.76
C ILE A 1179 11.39 -3.52 -16.29
N GLY A 1180 11.82 -4.40 -15.39
CA GLY A 1180 12.62 -5.58 -15.70
C GLY A 1180 11.82 -6.65 -16.44
N HIS A 1181 12.54 -7.67 -16.90
CA HIS A 1181 12.00 -8.80 -17.66
C HIS A 1181 10.87 -9.50 -16.91
N MET A 1182 9.79 -9.86 -17.61
CA MET A 1182 8.57 -10.45 -17.02
C MET A 1182 7.86 -9.58 -15.95
N GLY A 1183 8.41 -8.41 -15.60
CA GLY A 1183 7.71 -7.44 -14.78
C GLY A 1183 6.53 -6.82 -15.54
N SER A 1184 5.68 -6.11 -14.82
CA SER A 1184 4.54 -5.41 -15.43
C SER A 1184 4.37 -3.97 -14.95
N VAL A 1185 3.89 -3.12 -15.86
CA VAL A 1185 3.51 -1.74 -15.53
C VAL A 1185 2.16 -1.38 -16.13
N SER A 1186 1.31 -0.74 -15.32
CA SER A 1186 0.05 -0.14 -15.76
C SER A 1186 0.05 1.35 -15.42
N LEU A 1187 0.05 2.21 -16.43
CA LEU A 1187 -0.05 3.67 -16.33
C LEU A 1187 -1.34 4.13 -17.01
N ASP A 1188 -2.27 4.69 -16.24
CA ASP A 1188 -3.45 5.39 -16.77
C ASP A 1188 -3.58 6.74 -16.11
N TYR A 1189 -3.93 7.77 -16.88
CA TYR A 1189 -4.01 9.16 -16.40
C TYR A 1189 -2.83 9.57 -15.50
N ALA A 1190 -1.60 9.24 -15.90
CA ALA A 1190 -0.40 9.67 -15.18
C ALA A 1190 0.24 10.92 -15.84
N LEU A 1191 1.01 11.67 -15.06
CA LEU A 1191 1.88 12.75 -15.52
C LEU A 1191 3.33 12.43 -15.14
N ILE A 1192 4.21 12.26 -16.12
CA ILE A 1192 5.64 11.98 -15.90
C ILE A 1192 6.47 13.14 -16.46
N THR A 1193 7.17 13.84 -15.57
CA THR A 1193 7.94 15.03 -15.92
C THR A 1193 9.32 15.12 -15.25
N PHE A 1194 10.25 15.78 -15.92
CA PHE A 1194 11.64 15.99 -15.51
C PHE A 1194 12.47 14.71 -15.28
N ALA A 1195 12.00 13.57 -15.79
CA ALA A 1195 12.70 12.28 -15.79
C ALA A 1195 13.80 12.22 -16.86
N GLY A 1196 14.43 11.05 -17.01
CA GLY A 1196 15.42 10.77 -18.06
C GLY A 1196 16.87 11.02 -17.63
N GLY A 1197 17.15 10.96 -16.32
CA GLY A 1197 18.40 11.38 -15.69
C GLY A 1197 19.41 10.26 -15.46
N ILE A 1198 20.55 10.63 -14.88
CA ILE A 1198 21.59 9.69 -14.43
C ILE A 1198 21.35 9.38 -12.95
N VAL A 1199 21.29 8.10 -12.60
CA VAL A 1199 21.15 7.66 -11.21
C VAL A 1199 22.35 6.81 -10.79
N PRO A 1200 22.74 6.84 -9.50
CA PRO A 1200 23.72 5.92 -8.97
C PRO A 1200 23.19 4.49 -9.00
N LEU A 1201 24.04 3.55 -9.42
CA LEU A 1201 23.87 2.11 -9.28
C LEU A 1201 24.98 1.57 -8.36
N GLU A 1202 24.89 0.31 -7.97
CA GLU A 1202 25.96 -0.29 -7.17
C GLU A 1202 27.31 -0.24 -7.92
N GLY A 1203 28.23 0.59 -7.42
CA GLY A 1203 29.57 0.75 -8.00
C GLY A 1203 29.64 1.51 -9.34
N ASN A 1204 28.53 2.02 -9.89
CA ASN A 1204 28.51 2.72 -11.18
C ASN A 1204 27.41 3.80 -11.26
N PHE A 1205 27.29 4.47 -12.40
CA PHE A 1205 26.19 5.37 -12.75
C PHE A 1205 25.66 4.98 -14.13
N ALA A 1206 24.35 5.08 -14.32
CA ALA A 1206 23.73 4.86 -15.62
C ALA A 1206 22.65 5.92 -15.90
N GLY A 1207 22.50 6.26 -17.19
CA GLY A 1207 21.40 7.07 -17.68
C GLY A 1207 20.18 6.20 -17.93
N PHE A 1208 18.99 6.75 -17.68
CA PHE A 1208 17.71 6.08 -17.91
C PHE A 1208 16.80 6.93 -18.77
N ASN A 1209 15.90 6.30 -19.52
CA ASN A 1209 14.74 6.97 -20.09
C ASN A 1209 13.67 7.21 -19.02
N ALA A 1210 12.70 8.08 -19.32
CA ALA A 1210 11.57 8.33 -18.43
C ALA A 1210 10.79 7.04 -18.09
N VAL A 1211 10.67 6.13 -19.06
CA VAL A 1211 10.14 4.77 -18.88
C VAL A 1211 10.98 3.82 -19.74
N GLU A 1212 11.47 2.73 -19.14
CA GLU A 1212 12.18 1.64 -19.79
C GLU A 1212 11.46 0.32 -19.56
N ILE A 1213 11.29 -0.46 -20.62
CA ILE A 1213 10.56 -1.73 -20.60
C ILE A 1213 11.46 -2.77 -21.26
N HIS A 1214 12.00 -3.70 -20.47
CA HIS A 1214 12.92 -4.74 -20.92
C HIS A 1214 12.17 -6.07 -20.91
N GLN A 1215 11.74 -6.57 -22.08
CA GLN A 1215 10.91 -7.80 -22.22
C GLN A 1215 9.81 -7.94 -21.14
N ALA A 1216 8.99 -6.91 -20.96
CA ALA A 1216 7.99 -6.80 -19.89
C ALA A 1216 6.60 -6.43 -20.44
N LYS A 1217 5.54 -6.63 -19.64
CA LYS A 1217 4.16 -6.23 -19.99
C LYS A 1217 3.94 -4.76 -19.62
N ALA A 1218 3.48 -3.92 -20.56
CA ALA A 1218 3.20 -2.52 -20.29
C ALA A 1218 1.85 -2.06 -20.86
N ARG A 1219 1.01 -1.46 -20.01
CA ARG A 1219 -0.21 -0.75 -20.41
C ARG A 1219 0.00 0.74 -20.12
N ILE A 1220 0.14 1.57 -21.16
CA ILE A 1220 0.24 3.03 -21.01
C ILE A 1220 -0.91 3.69 -21.75
N ARG A 1221 -1.81 4.34 -21.02
CA ARG A 1221 -3.02 4.97 -21.54
C ARG A 1221 -3.22 6.34 -20.91
N ASN A 1222 -3.80 7.29 -21.66
CA ASN A 1222 -4.15 8.65 -21.20
C ASN A 1222 -3.05 9.39 -20.38
N THR A 1223 -1.78 9.02 -20.59
CA THR A 1223 -0.64 9.46 -19.78
C THR A 1223 0.15 10.53 -20.53
N ILE A 1224 0.60 11.55 -19.82
CA ILE A 1224 1.34 12.69 -20.36
C ILE A 1224 2.81 12.58 -19.98
N PHE A 1225 3.68 12.75 -20.97
CA PHE A 1225 5.13 12.87 -20.79
C PHE A 1225 5.55 14.29 -21.20
N GLU A 1226 6.11 15.06 -20.28
CA GLU A 1226 6.52 16.45 -20.55
C GLU A 1226 7.86 16.79 -19.90
N SER A 1227 8.66 17.65 -20.53
CA SER A 1227 9.92 18.17 -19.95
C SER A 1227 10.91 17.09 -19.48
N ASN A 1228 10.86 15.89 -20.06
CA ASN A 1228 11.79 14.79 -19.79
C ASN A 1228 13.07 14.93 -20.64
N ALA A 1229 14.20 14.46 -20.11
CA ALA A 1229 15.42 14.32 -20.88
C ALA A 1229 15.31 13.15 -21.87
N SER A 1230 16.20 13.10 -22.86
CA SER A 1230 16.19 12.10 -23.94
C SER A 1230 16.60 10.69 -23.52
N GLY A 1231 16.84 10.44 -22.23
CA GLY A 1231 17.81 9.41 -21.81
C GLY A 1231 19.23 9.80 -22.27
N GLN A 1232 20.27 9.29 -21.63
CA GLN A 1232 21.66 9.47 -22.08
C GLN A 1232 22.22 8.20 -22.68
#